data_AF-A0A557ZX75-F1
#
_entry.id   AF-A0A557ZX75-F1
#
_cell.length_a   1.000
_cell.length_b   1.000
_cell.length_c   1.000
_cell.angle_alpha   90.00
_cell.angle_beta   90.00
_cell.angle_gamma   90.00
#
_symmetry.space_group_name_H-M   'P 1'
#
loop_
_entity.id
_entity.type
_entity.pdbx_description
1 polymer ?
#
loop_
_entity_poly.entity_id
_entity_poly.type
_entity_poly.pdbx_seq_one_letter_code
_entity_poly.pdbx_strand_id
1 'polypeptide(L)'
;MRDGDRSAEGVKVLDSRLRPVRAGEVGEIYLGEPGLAEGYLGQPALTATRFVADPGAQGGRMYRTGDLAVVDEEGRLYFRGRADDQVKVRGHRIELGEVEAVLRSASGVGRAVVVARAVPPGAARRDLCAYAVPEPGRTIEQAALVAWLREHLPGPMVPRYVCVLDRLPTTVNGKLDRAALPLPGRRAGCEAPETDAERQVVDAMTAVLEDDEVDVTDDFFAVGGDSVRVVRLLALLRAAGWVVGQADVFAARTARALAARITRADGAATEAGAWYEPDSAIREDVEQRFGPGSTVLPVSPMQFGMVFHTLLAPEQGMYQVQLVWDLDGPLDSGRLRTAWAKLLDRHPHLRAAFTIAGARGDVVAVVPPSISPKWTWIDVEGAGEPGRWMAEVLRTEWQGSLNPADAPLVRLAVVRSGPARHRLVVTAHHALLDGWSEPILLRDLLRLYVAGETPVPPAPGYEDYLRWLHEQDAAAALRAWTAELSGGKPNLVAGEPPRRAGAGTLTGVDVCCAPETAEALRERAVEAGVTLNALIQAGWGLALRRLTGSDDVVFGTTTSGRDAAVPGIDEIVGLCINTVPVRVRAAEGDRVVTLARQAQAHQVKFAPHAHLGLGRLQEELGVPALFDTVVVFQSYPRRAGEIAAAAACAGLSVAGFQSSSTGNYPLVFRVDVDPAVTMSVQYDHTRFPAEEAAATARFLEQVFEALAANPDTAVGAVMERGVFPARVDAQPVSRPEPAEQETEMERALAGIFADVLGRDVLGADESFFAMGGNSLKATRLVGRVRSVLGLELSVRDVFEKATVRGLAACLRVSDVDGEPAGVAARPVLRKRVGG
;
A
#
# COMPACT_ATOMS: atom_id res chain seq x y z
N MET A 1 22.27 -10.18 59.73
CA MET A 1 21.59 -11.33 60.34
C MET A 1 20.51 -11.76 59.37
N ARG A 2 20.45 -13.07 59.10
CA ARG A 2 19.70 -13.71 58.00
C ARG A 2 18.20 -13.46 58.13
N ASP A 3 17.59 -12.99 57.05
CA ASP A 3 16.15 -13.09 56.82
C ASP A 3 15.96 -13.32 55.32
N GLY A 4 15.60 -14.55 54.96
CA GLY A 4 15.69 -15.04 53.59
C GLY A 4 15.26 -16.50 53.48
N ASP A 5 14.08 -16.80 54.00
CA ASP A 5 13.37 -18.04 53.68
C ASP A 5 11.86 -17.75 53.61
N ARG A 6 11.44 -17.26 52.45
CA ARG A 6 10.07 -17.46 51.94
C ARG A 6 10.20 -18.21 50.62
N SER A 7 10.69 -19.44 50.70
CA SER A 7 10.37 -20.43 49.68
C SER A 7 8.85 -20.58 49.62
N ALA A 8 8.28 -20.54 48.42
CA ALA A 8 6.86 -20.61 48.18
C ALA A 8 6.27 -21.90 48.78
N GLU A 9 5.54 -21.79 49.90
CA GLU A 9 4.78 -22.88 50.50
C GLU A 9 3.78 -23.41 49.47
N GLY A 10 4.15 -24.47 48.75
CA GLY A 10 3.29 -25.15 47.80
C GLY A 10 3.94 -25.66 46.51
N VAL A 11 5.12 -25.20 46.08
CA VAL A 11 5.71 -25.66 44.80
C VAL A 11 6.81 -26.70 45.03
N LYS A 12 6.69 -27.87 44.39
CA LYS A 12 7.66 -28.98 44.47
C LYS A 12 8.12 -29.39 43.08
N VAL A 13 9.40 -29.73 42.92
CA VAL A 13 9.93 -30.34 41.69
C VAL A 13 10.33 -31.77 42.01
N LEU A 14 9.61 -32.74 41.43
CA LEU A 14 9.71 -34.15 41.81
C LEU A 14 10.13 -35.03 40.62
N ASP A 15 10.81 -36.14 40.94
CA ASP A 15 11.09 -37.22 39.99
C ASP A 15 9.84 -38.09 39.73
N SER A 16 9.98 -39.05 38.82
CA SER A 16 8.91 -40.02 38.48
C SER A 16 8.44 -40.91 39.65
N ARG A 17 9.15 -40.88 40.79
CA ARG A 17 8.79 -41.61 42.02
C ARG A 17 8.30 -40.66 43.12
N LEU A 18 7.94 -39.42 42.78
CA LEU A 18 7.47 -38.37 43.69
C LEU A 18 8.49 -37.98 44.77
N ARG A 19 9.79 -38.07 44.46
CA ARG A 19 10.86 -37.61 45.35
C ARG A 19 11.44 -36.29 44.84
N PRO A 20 11.80 -35.34 45.72
CA PRO A 20 12.46 -34.10 45.30
C PRO A 20 13.74 -34.37 44.50
N VAL A 21 13.90 -33.66 43.37
CA VAL A 21 15.13 -33.68 42.56
C VAL A 21 16.20 -32.81 43.19
N ARG A 22 17.48 -33.06 42.89
CA ARG A 22 18.58 -32.20 43.36
C ARG A 22 18.63 -30.91 42.54
N ALA A 23 19.28 -29.87 43.08
CA ALA A 23 19.56 -28.66 42.32
C ALA A 23 20.32 -29.00 41.03
N GLY A 24 19.89 -28.44 39.90
CA GLY A 24 20.42 -28.73 38.57
C GLY A 24 19.76 -29.92 37.84
N GLU A 25 18.98 -30.75 38.51
CA GLU A 25 18.28 -31.88 37.89
C GLU A 25 16.90 -31.48 37.36
N VAL A 26 16.49 -32.08 36.23
CA VAL A 26 15.15 -31.86 35.65
C VAL A 26 14.14 -32.73 36.40
N GLY A 27 13.08 -32.12 36.90
CA GLY A 27 11.91 -32.82 37.44
C GLY A 27 10.61 -32.15 36.99
N GLU A 28 9.48 -32.76 37.37
CA GLU A 28 8.14 -32.24 37.06
C GLU A 28 7.64 -31.36 38.20
N ILE A 29 6.96 -30.25 37.87
CA ILE A 29 6.40 -29.31 38.84
C ILE A 29 5.09 -29.88 39.42
N TYR A 30 4.97 -29.80 40.74
CA TYR A 30 3.78 -30.12 41.52
C TYR A 30 3.39 -28.93 42.40
N LEU A 31 2.08 -28.67 42.51
CA LEU A 31 1.51 -27.61 43.35
C LEU A 31 0.76 -28.23 44.53
N GLY A 32 1.02 -27.79 45.76
CA GLY A 32 0.34 -28.21 46.98
C GLY A 32 -0.74 -27.21 47.43
N GLU A 33 -1.41 -27.53 48.52
CA GLU A 33 -2.38 -26.62 49.18
C GLU A 33 -1.66 -25.43 49.86
N PRO A 34 -2.32 -24.26 50.06
CA PRO A 34 -3.73 -23.93 49.81
C PRO A 34 -3.93 -23.20 48.45
N GLY A 35 -4.05 -23.97 47.37
CA GLY A 35 -4.31 -23.42 46.03
C GLY A 35 -4.90 -24.44 45.04
N LEU A 36 -5.35 -25.59 45.55
CA LEU A 36 -5.86 -26.68 44.74
C LEU A 36 -7.38 -26.58 44.58
N ALA A 37 -7.85 -26.70 43.35
CA ALA A 37 -9.26 -26.93 43.07
C ALA A 37 -9.70 -28.34 43.54
N GLU A 38 -11.02 -28.58 43.62
CA GLU A 38 -11.55 -29.90 43.97
C GLU A 38 -11.22 -30.97 42.91
N GLY A 39 -11.16 -30.60 41.64
CA GLY A 39 -10.91 -31.48 40.51
C GLY A 39 -11.56 -30.99 39.21
N TYR A 40 -11.65 -31.88 38.22
CA TYR A 40 -12.38 -31.63 36.97
C TYR A 40 -13.84 -32.07 37.10
N LEU A 41 -14.79 -31.18 36.77
CA LEU A 41 -16.22 -31.43 36.89
C LEU A 41 -16.66 -32.62 36.02
N GLY A 42 -17.31 -33.61 36.64
CA GLY A 42 -17.81 -34.80 35.94
C GLY A 42 -16.73 -35.78 35.48
N GLN A 43 -15.46 -35.56 35.84
CA GLN A 43 -14.32 -36.37 35.37
C GLN A 43 -13.46 -36.90 36.53
N PRO A 44 -13.97 -37.85 37.33
CA PRO A 44 -13.27 -38.36 38.52
C PRO A 44 -11.99 -39.12 38.16
N ALA A 45 -11.98 -39.86 37.06
CA ALA A 45 -10.80 -40.60 36.59
C ALA A 45 -9.65 -39.64 36.22
N LEU A 46 -9.93 -38.58 35.44
CA LEU A 46 -8.92 -37.58 35.09
C LEU A 46 -8.43 -36.82 36.32
N THR A 47 -9.35 -36.47 37.23
CA THR A 47 -9.01 -35.82 38.50
C THR A 47 -7.99 -36.64 39.29
N ALA A 48 -8.21 -37.95 39.45
CA ALA A 48 -7.29 -38.82 40.18
C ALA A 48 -5.89 -38.95 39.52
N THR A 49 -5.76 -38.70 38.22
CA THR A 49 -4.45 -38.72 37.53
C THR A 49 -3.64 -37.42 37.67
N ARG A 50 -4.31 -36.29 37.97
CA ARG A 50 -3.67 -34.97 38.06
C ARG A 50 -3.63 -34.43 39.49
N PHE A 51 -4.65 -34.67 40.31
CA PHE A 51 -4.72 -34.30 41.73
C PHE A 51 -4.35 -35.54 42.57
N VAL A 52 -3.04 -35.74 42.76
CA VAL A 52 -2.47 -36.93 43.40
C VAL A 52 -2.22 -36.70 44.89
N ALA A 53 -2.03 -37.78 45.65
CA ALA A 53 -1.68 -37.69 47.06
C ALA A 53 -0.26 -37.10 47.24
N ASP A 54 -0.08 -36.20 48.19
CA ASP A 54 1.23 -35.64 48.54
C ASP A 54 1.94 -36.54 49.56
N PRO A 55 3.06 -37.19 49.20
CA PRO A 55 3.77 -38.09 50.12
C PRO A 55 4.45 -37.35 51.28
N GLY A 56 4.62 -36.03 51.18
CA GLY A 56 5.28 -35.20 52.20
C GLY A 56 4.34 -34.55 53.22
N ALA A 57 3.02 -34.68 53.04
CA ALA A 57 2.01 -34.07 53.91
C ALA A 57 0.90 -35.06 54.25
N GLN A 58 0.66 -35.31 55.55
CA GLN A 58 -0.35 -36.28 55.99
C GLN A 58 -1.75 -35.84 55.56
N GLY A 59 -2.35 -36.56 54.61
CA GLY A 59 -3.66 -36.24 54.02
C GLY A 59 -3.63 -35.12 52.98
N GLY A 60 -2.45 -34.63 52.59
CA GLY A 60 -2.30 -33.58 51.59
C GLY A 60 -2.51 -34.07 50.15
N ARG A 61 -2.91 -33.16 49.28
CA ARG A 61 -2.98 -33.38 47.83
C ARG A 61 -2.00 -32.46 47.12
N MET A 62 -1.59 -32.86 45.92
CA MET A 62 -0.81 -32.05 45.02
C MET A 62 -1.31 -32.18 43.58
N TYR A 63 -1.27 -31.08 42.84
CA TYR A 63 -1.59 -31.03 41.42
C TYR A 63 -0.34 -31.18 40.57
N ARG A 64 -0.36 -32.21 39.71
CA ARG A 64 0.67 -32.53 38.74
C ARG A 64 0.52 -31.65 37.49
N THR A 65 1.39 -30.67 37.31
CA THR A 65 1.23 -29.65 36.25
C THR A 65 1.57 -30.16 34.86
N GLY A 66 2.39 -31.21 34.73
CA GLY A 66 2.94 -31.63 33.45
C GLY A 66 4.08 -30.73 32.95
N ASP A 67 4.55 -29.78 33.74
CA ASP A 67 5.65 -28.88 33.36
C ASP A 67 6.97 -29.40 33.94
N LEU A 68 8.02 -29.40 33.11
CA LEU A 68 9.38 -29.76 33.51
C LEU A 68 10.15 -28.50 33.89
N ALA A 69 10.88 -28.57 34.98
CA ALA A 69 11.75 -27.48 35.43
C ALA A 69 13.02 -28.00 36.10
N VAL A 70 13.99 -27.11 36.22
CA VAL A 70 15.21 -27.28 37.01
C VAL A 70 15.20 -26.22 38.11
N VAL A 71 15.57 -26.62 39.32
CA VAL A 71 15.78 -25.70 40.44
C VAL A 71 17.29 -25.45 40.58
N ASP A 72 17.73 -24.19 40.72
CA ASP A 72 19.13 -23.88 41.02
C ASP A 72 19.47 -23.97 42.51
N GLU A 73 20.73 -23.73 42.88
CA GLU A 73 21.20 -23.78 44.27
C GLU A 73 20.57 -22.67 45.14
N GLU A 74 20.07 -21.61 44.52
CA GLU A 74 19.35 -20.51 45.16
C GLU A 74 17.82 -20.73 45.25
N GLY A 75 17.31 -21.89 44.80
CA GLY A 75 15.89 -22.23 44.87
C GLY A 75 15.02 -21.61 43.76
N ARG A 76 15.62 -21.03 42.71
CA ARG A 76 14.91 -20.46 41.56
C ARG A 76 14.55 -21.55 40.55
N LEU A 77 13.31 -21.47 40.05
CA LEU A 77 12.73 -22.40 39.08
C LEU A 77 12.97 -21.93 37.64
N TYR A 78 13.61 -22.78 36.84
CA TYR A 78 13.80 -22.58 35.41
C TYR A 78 12.95 -23.58 34.62
N PHE A 79 11.96 -23.07 33.88
CA PHE A 79 11.13 -23.88 33.00
C PHE A 79 11.96 -24.54 31.88
N ARG A 80 11.69 -25.82 31.59
CA ARG A 80 12.40 -26.67 30.62
C ARG A 80 11.51 -27.32 29.58
N GLY A 81 10.22 -27.04 29.59
CA GLY A 81 9.23 -27.59 28.65
C GLY A 81 8.14 -28.35 29.39
N ARG A 82 7.40 -29.19 28.66
CA ARG A 82 6.34 -30.03 29.23
C ARG A 82 6.69 -31.50 29.14
N ALA A 83 6.16 -32.27 30.07
CA ALA A 83 6.17 -33.72 30.09
C ALA A 83 5.03 -34.32 29.24
N ASP A 84 4.02 -33.52 28.85
CA ASP A 84 2.90 -33.93 28.00
C ASP A 84 2.99 -33.41 26.55
N ASP A 85 2.26 -34.08 25.64
CA ASP A 85 2.27 -33.86 24.19
C ASP A 85 1.48 -32.60 23.73
N GLN A 86 1.23 -31.62 24.61
CA GLN A 86 0.52 -30.37 24.27
C GLN A 86 1.38 -29.46 23.39
N VAL A 87 0.77 -28.93 22.32
CA VAL A 87 1.43 -28.04 21.36
C VAL A 87 0.68 -26.72 21.22
N LYS A 88 1.42 -25.63 20.96
CA LYS A 88 0.83 -24.36 20.54
C LYS A 88 0.83 -24.30 19.01
N VAL A 89 -0.35 -24.23 18.41
CA VAL A 89 -0.54 -24.07 16.97
C VAL A 89 -1.53 -22.92 16.76
N ARG A 90 -1.12 -21.92 15.97
CA ARG A 90 -1.96 -20.73 15.65
C ARG A 90 -2.45 -19.96 16.89
N GLY A 91 -1.63 -19.87 17.93
CA GLY A 91 -2.02 -19.21 19.19
C GLY A 91 -2.90 -20.08 20.12
N HIS A 92 -3.41 -21.22 19.65
CA HIS A 92 -4.22 -22.14 20.45
C HIS A 92 -3.36 -23.23 21.07
N ARG A 93 -3.67 -23.59 22.32
CA ARG A 93 -3.06 -24.71 23.03
C ARG A 93 -3.90 -25.95 22.76
N ILE A 94 -3.32 -26.94 22.08
CA ILE A 94 -4.04 -28.09 21.54
C ILE A 94 -3.45 -29.38 22.11
N GLU A 95 -4.34 -30.27 22.54
CA GLU A 95 -4.03 -31.64 22.95
C GLU A 95 -4.06 -32.58 21.74
N LEU A 96 -2.89 -33.05 21.31
CA LEU A 96 -2.79 -33.93 20.13
C LEU A 96 -3.58 -35.23 20.29
N GLY A 97 -3.60 -35.79 21.50
CA GLY A 97 -4.34 -37.01 21.82
C GLY A 97 -5.87 -36.88 21.67
N GLU A 98 -6.42 -35.67 21.81
CA GLU A 98 -7.85 -35.40 21.59
C GLU A 98 -8.19 -35.51 20.12
N VAL A 99 -7.37 -34.90 19.26
CA VAL A 99 -7.50 -34.99 17.81
C VAL A 99 -7.29 -36.44 17.34
N GLU A 100 -6.34 -37.17 17.92
CA GLU A 100 -6.13 -38.60 17.65
C GLU A 100 -7.32 -39.47 18.07
N ALA A 101 -8.00 -39.13 19.17
CA ALA A 101 -9.18 -39.86 19.62
C ALA A 101 -10.37 -39.67 18.67
N VAL A 102 -10.61 -38.43 18.22
CA VAL A 102 -11.67 -38.13 17.23
C VAL A 102 -11.33 -38.75 15.88
N LEU A 103 -10.06 -38.77 15.48
CA LEU A 103 -9.66 -39.41 14.24
C LEU A 103 -9.84 -40.94 14.29
N ARG A 104 -9.59 -41.57 15.45
CA ARG A 104 -9.84 -43.02 15.65
C ARG A 104 -11.30 -43.38 15.75
N SER A 105 -12.20 -42.45 16.07
CA SER A 105 -13.64 -42.72 16.08
C SER A 105 -14.26 -42.68 14.67
N ALA A 106 -13.52 -42.21 13.67
CA ALA A 106 -13.95 -42.25 12.28
C ALA A 106 -14.04 -43.71 11.77
N SER A 107 -15.10 -44.00 11.01
CA SER A 107 -15.36 -45.34 10.49
C SER A 107 -14.18 -45.87 9.66
N GLY A 108 -13.69 -47.06 10.01
CA GLY A 108 -12.63 -47.76 9.29
C GLY A 108 -11.19 -47.37 9.67
N VAL A 109 -10.99 -46.48 10.65
CA VAL A 109 -9.65 -46.10 11.16
C VAL A 109 -9.17 -47.06 12.25
N GLY A 110 -8.10 -47.81 11.96
CA GLY A 110 -7.49 -48.73 12.93
C GLY A 110 -6.45 -48.08 13.83
N ARG A 111 -5.64 -47.15 13.30
CA ARG A 111 -4.66 -46.36 14.08
C ARG A 111 -4.61 -44.93 13.59
N ALA A 112 -4.36 -44.00 14.50
CA ALA A 112 -4.15 -42.60 14.15
C ALA A 112 -3.03 -41.98 15.00
N VAL A 113 -2.31 -41.02 14.42
CA VAL A 113 -1.28 -40.21 15.08
C VAL A 113 -1.40 -38.78 14.58
N VAL A 114 -1.28 -37.80 15.48
CA VAL A 114 -1.25 -36.38 15.14
C VAL A 114 0.05 -35.77 15.65
N VAL A 115 0.69 -34.93 14.83
CA VAL A 115 1.91 -34.21 15.19
C VAL A 115 1.81 -32.74 14.78
N ALA A 116 2.46 -31.86 15.53
CA ALA A 116 2.71 -30.48 15.08
C ALA A 116 4.11 -30.37 14.48
N ARG A 117 4.20 -30.05 13.20
CA ARG A 117 5.48 -29.87 12.49
C ARG A 117 5.42 -28.72 11.49
N ALA A 118 6.58 -28.18 11.14
CA ALA A 118 6.71 -27.21 10.06
C ALA A 118 6.58 -27.93 8.70
N VAL A 119 5.73 -27.39 7.82
CA VAL A 119 5.53 -27.86 6.45
C VAL A 119 5.55 -26.62 5.54
N PRO A 120 6.53 -26.49 4.62
CA PRO A 120 7.69 -27.37 4.41
C PRO A 120 8.69 -27.34 5.59
N PRO A 121 9.64 -28.29 5.66
CA PRO A 121 10.66 -28.32 6.71
C PRO A 121 11.43 -26.99 6.79
N GLY A 122 11.48 -26.38 7.97
CA GLY A 122 12.14 -25.08 8.19
C GLY A 122 11.19 -23.87 8.22
N ALA A 123 9.90 -24.05 7.92
CA ALA A 123 8.90 -22.98 8.10
C ALA A 123 8.85 -22.49 9.56
N ALA A 124 8.69 -21.18 9.73
CA ALA A 124 8.60 -20.55 11.06
C ALA A 124 7.36 -21.01 11.85
N ARG A 125 6.30 -21.42 11.14
CA ARG A 125 5.03 -21.87 11.69
C ARG A 125 4.95 -23.40 11.70
N ARG A 126 4.37 -23.96 12.76
CA ARG A 126 4.00 -25.38 12.84
C ARG A 126 2.51 -25.55 12.57
N ASP A 127 2.17 -26.58 11.81
CA ASP A 127 0.80 -26.97 11.51
C ASP A 127 0.54 -28.41 11.98
N LEU A 128 -0.73 -28.69 12.29
CA LEU A 128 -1.18 -30.03 12.69
C LEU A 128 -1.24 -30.96 11.47
N CYS A 129 -0.55 -32.09 11.57
CA CYS A 129 -0.50 -33.16 10.59
C CYS A 129 -1.05 -34.45 11.21
N ALA A 130 -2.11 -34.98 10.65
CA ALA A 130 -2.73 -36.22 11.06
C ALA A 130 -2.40 -37.36 10.10
N TYR A 131 -2.14 -38.54 10.65
CA TYR A 131 -1.85 -39.77 9.91
C TYR A 131 -2.80 -40.86 10.38
N ALA A 132 -3.57 -41.43 9.46
CA ALA A 132 -4.52 -42.50 9.73
C ALA A 132 -4.10 -43.78 9.00
N VAL A 133 -4.29 -44.93 9.64
CA VAL A 133 -4.10 -46.26 9.04
C VAL A 133 -5.44 -46.99 9.05
N PRO A 134 -5.90 -47.52 7.90
CA PRO A 134 -7.14 -48.29 7.83
C PRO A 134 -7.13 -49.54 8.71
N GLU A 135 -8.31 -49.96 9.15
CA GLU A 135 -8.50 -51.32 9.66
C GLU A 135 -8.16 -52.36 8.57
N PRO A 136 -7.70 -53.57 8.95
CA PRO A 136 -7.39 -54.62 7.98
C PRO A 136 -8.58 -54.91 7.05
N GLY A 137 -8.35 -54.84 5.74
CA GLY A 137 -9.38 -55.09 4.72
C GLY A 137 -10.35 -53.93 4.48
N ARG A 138 -10.12 -52.77 5.10
CA ARG A 138 -10.84 -51.52 4.82
C ARG A 138 -9.97 -50.54 4.04
N THR A 139 -10.63 -49.71 3.26
CA THR A 139 -10.05 -48.52 2.62
C THR A 139 -10.70 -47.29 3.22
N ILE A 140 -9.91 -46.25 3.47
CA ILE A 140 -10.42 -44.96 3.94
C ILE A 140 -10.09 -43.89 2.90
N GLU A 141 -11.07 -43.09 2.57
CA GLU A 141 -10.84 -41.89 1.76
C GLU A 141 -10.42 -40.71 2.64
N GLN A 142 -9.37 -40.02 2.23
CA GLN A 142 -8.86 -38.83 2.92
C GLN A 142 -9.95 -37.76 3.08
N ALA A 143 -10.78 -37.53 2.05
CA ALA A 143 -11.85 -36.52 2.06
C ALA A 143 -12.90 -36.82 3.16
N ALA A 144 -13.26 -38.10 3.35
CA ALA A 144 -14.20 -38.51 4.40
C ALA A 144 -13.65 -38.23 5.80
N LEU A 145 -12.34 -38.44 6.03
CA LEU A 145 -11.70 -38.10 7.31
C LEU A 145 -11.68 -36.59 7.57
N VAL A 146 -11.46 -35.77 6.54
CA VAL A 146 -11.46 -34.31 6.66
C VAL A 146 -12.86 -33.81 7.03
N ALA A 147 -13.89 -34.31 6.35
CA ALA A 147 -15.28 -33.97 6.67
C ALA A 147 -15.62 -34.34 8.12
N TRP A 148 -15.26 -35.56 8.54
CA TRP A 148 -15.46 -36.03 9.90
C TRP A 148 -14.78 -35.14 10.95
N LEU A 149 -13.51 -34.79 10.74
CA LEU A 149 -12.75 -33.92 11.64
C LEU A 149 -13.36 -32.52 11.74
N ARG A 150 -13.84 -31.94 10.63
CA ARG A 150 -14.49 -30.62 10.63
C ARG A 150 -15.83 -30.61 11.37
N GLU A 151 -16.55 -31.73 11.35
CA GLU A 151 -17.83 -31.87 12.06
C GLU A 151 -17.64 -32.07 13.58
N HIS A 152 -16.53 -32.70 13.99
CA HIS A 152 -16.33 -33.15 15.37
C HIS A 152 -15.24 -32.38 16.15
N LEU A 153 -14.50 -31.47 15.51
CA LEU A 153 -13.48 -30.65 16.16
C LEU A 153 -13.70 -29.14 15.91
N PRO A 154 -13.34 -28.27 16.88
CA PRO A 154 -13.22 -26.84 16.65
C PRO A 154 -12.18 -26.52 15.56
N GLY A 155 -12.41 -25.46 14.78
CA GLY A 155 -11.58 -25.08 13.63
C GLY A 155 -10.05 -25.10 13.86
N PRO A 156 -9.51 -24.53 14.97
CA PRO A 156 -8.08 -24.58 15.25
C PRO A 156 -7.49 -25.97 15.50
N MET A 157 -8.31 -26.94 15.91
CA MET A 157 -7.92 -28.32 16.19
C MET A 157 -8.00 -29.23 14.97
N VAL A 158 -8.67 -28.79 13.90
CA VAL A 158 -8.73 -29.53 12.65
C VAL A 158 -7.34 -29.56 12.01
N PRO A 159 -6.73 -30.75 11.81
CA PRO A 159 -5.43 -30.88 11.16
C PRO A 159 -5.42 -30.24 9.78
N ARG A 160 -4.40 -29.43 9.49
CA ARG A 160 -4.19 -28.85 8.16
C ARG A 160 -3.89 -29.96 7.14
N TYR A 161 -3.16 -31.00 7.55
CA TYR A 161 -2.84 -32.14 6.70
C TYR A 161 -3.40 -33.43 7.28
N VAL A 162 -3.99 -34.28 6.43
CA VAL A 162 -4.47 -35.62 6.78
C VAL A 162 -3.90 -36.59 5.76
N CYS A 163 -3.15 -37.59 6.22
CA CYS A 163 -2.50 -38.59 5.38
C CYS A 163 -3.03 -39.98 5.72
N VAL A 164 -3.45 -40.75 4.71
CA VAL A 164 -3.77 -42.17 4.89
C VAL A 164 -2.52 -42.98 4.56
N LEU A 165 -2.07 -43.82 5.49
CA LEU A 165 -0.88 -44.66 5.37
C LEU A 165 -1.24 -46.14 5.45
N ASP A 166 -0.46 -46.99 4.79
CA ASP A 166 -0.60 -48.45 4.94
C ASP A 166 -0.19 -48.92 6.34
N ARG A 167 0.80 -48.26 6.95
CA ARG A 167 1.28 -48.54 8.30
C ARG A 167 2.00 -47.34 8.90
N LEU A 168 1.97 -47.23 10.23
CA LEU A 168 2.80 -46.27 10.94
C LEU A 168 4.27 -46.75 10.99
N PRO A 169 5.25 -45.85 10.75
CA PRO A 169 6.65 -46.17 10.92
C PRO A 169 6.96 -46.49 12.38
N THR A 170 7.78 -47.50 12.60
CA THR A 170 8.18 -47.94 13.93
C THR A 170 9.69 -48.09 14.02
N THR A 171 10.22 -47.78 15.19
CA THR A 171 11.62 -48.03 15.56
C THR A 171 11.90 -49.54 15.65
N VAL A 172 13.18 -49.92 15.74
CA VAL A 172 13.63 -51.31 15.96
C VAL A 172 13.00 -51.99 17.19
N ASN A 173 12.51 -51.20 18.16
CA ASN A 173 11.84 -51.69 19.37
C ASN A 173 10.30 -51.70 19.25
N GLY A 174 9.74 -51.52 18.06
CA GLY A 174 8.29 -51.54 17.81
C GLY A 174 7.51 -50.30 18.29
N LYS A 175 8.20 -49.26 18.81
CA LYS A 175 7.58 -47.97 19.15
C LYS A 175 7.40 -47.11 17.90
N LEU A 176 6.36 -46.27 17.88
CA LEU A 176 6.13 -45.27 16.82
C LEU A 176 7.37 -44.39 16.61
N ASP A 177 7.83 -44.32 15.36
CA ASP A 177 8.91 -43.41 14.96
C ASP A 177 8.32 -42.15 14.33
N ARG A 178 8.14 -41.11 15.16
CA ARG A 178 7.57 -39.82 14.71
C ARG A 178 8.49 -39.06 13.74
N ALA A 179 9.81 -39.31 13.79
CA ALA A 179 10.76 -38.67 12.89
C ALA A 179 10.68 -39.26 11.48
N ALA A 180 10.36 -40.56 11.38
CA ALA A 180 10.18 -41.27 10.12
C ALA A 180 8.77 -41.12 9.50
N LEU A 181 7.87 -40.32 10.09
CA LEU A 181 6.58 -40.01 9.47
C LEU A 181 6.80 -39.22 8.17
N PRO A 182 6.18 -39.64 7.05
CA PRO A 182 6.35 -38.97 5.76
C PRO A 182 5.90 -37.51 5.86
N LEU A 183 6.55 -36.63 5.12
CA LEU A 183 6.08 -35.26 5.00
C LEU A 183 4.73 -35.28 4.25
N PRO A 184 3.72 -34.53 4.74
CA PRO A 184 2.45 -34.44 4.02
C PRO A 184 2.68 -33.80 2.64
N GLY A 185 2.14 -34.42 1.59
CA GLY A 185 2.29 -33.90 0.22
C GLY A 185 1.24 -32.84 -0.17
N ARG A 186 0.03 -32.91 0.39
CA ARG A 186 -1.05 -31.95 0.14
C ARG A 186 -1.87 -31.70 1.40
N ARG A 187 -2.34 -30.46 1.56
CA ARG A 187 -3.29 -30.07 2.61
C ARG A 187 -4.60 -30.84 2.43
N ALA A 188 -5.26 -31.12 3.55
CA ALA A 188 -6.43 -32.00 3.59
C ALA A 188 -7.66 -31.31 2.96
N GLY A 189 -8.25 -31.94 1.96
CA GLY A 189 -9.38 -31.38 1.21
C GLY A 189 -9.00 -30.48 0.02
N CYS A 190 -7.72 -30.41 -0.36
CA CYS A 190 -7.28 -29.69 -1.55
C CYS A 190 -7.61 -30.47 -2.82
N GLU A 191 -8.17 -29.77 -3.80
CA GLU A 191 -8.45 -30.32 -5.13
C GLU A 191 -7.28 -30.05 -6.10
N ALA A 192 -7.03 -30.98 -7.02
CA ALA A 192 -6.00 -30.80 -8.05
C ALA A 192 -6.56 -30.03 -9.25
N PRO A 193 -5.72 -29.25 -9.95
CA PRO A 193 -6.10 -28.69 -11.23
C PRO A 193 -6.27 -29.80 -12.27
N GLU A 194 -7.47 -29.87 -12.85
CA GLU A 194 -7.87 -30.82 -13.88
C GLU A 194 -7.47 -30.31 -15.27
N THR A 195 -7.55 -29.00 -15.49
CA THR A 195 -7.26 -28.35 -16.78
C THR A 195 -5.92 -27.60 -16.79
N ASP A 196 -5.37 -27.35 -18.00
CA ASP A 196 -4.18 -26.48 -18.16
C ASP A 196 -4.45 -25.04 -17.72
N ALA A 197 -5.68 -24.56 -17.90
CA ALA A 197 -6.11 -23.25 -17.43
C ALA A 197 -6.06 -23.16 -15.90
N GLU A 198 -6.63 -24.15 -15.20
CA GLU A 198 -6.54 -24.23 -13.73
C GLU A 198 -5.10 -24.31 -13.24
N ARG A 199 -4.24 -25.11 -13.90
CA ARG A 199 -2.80 -25.18 -13.57
C ARG A 199 -2.14 -23.81 -13.65
N GLN A 200 -2.31 -23.11 -14.76
CA GLN A 200 -1.70 -21.79 -14.97
C GLN A 200 -2.22 -20.74 -13.99
N VAL A 201 -3.50 -20.80 -13.62
CA VAL A 201 -4.07 -19.89 -12.61
C VAL A 201 -3.53 -20.21 -11.21
N VAL A 202 -3.44 -21.49 -10.83
CA VAL A 202 -2.85 -21.90 -9.55
C VAL A 202 -1.38 -21.50 -9.47
N ASP A 203 -0.60 -21.72 -10.53
CA ASP A 203 0.82 -21.33 -10.58
C ASP A 203 0.98 -19.82 -10.40
N ALA A 204 0.11 -19.03 -11.06
CA ALA A 204 0.11 -17.57 -10.93
C ALA A 204 -0.32 -17.12 -9.53
N MET A 205 -1.35 -17.74 -8.92
CA MET A 205 -1.77 -17.44 -7.54
C MET A 205 -0.66 -17.79 -6.54
N THR A 206 -0.05 -18.97 -6.67
CA THR A 206 1.08 -19.44 -5.86
C THR A 206 2.24 -18.44 -5.90
N ALA A 207 2.64 -17.99 -7.10
CA ALA A 207 3.73 -17.04 -7.27
C ALA A 207 3.45 -15.65 -6.65
N VAL A 208 2.18 -15.24 -6.60
CA VAL A 208 1.74 -13.94 -6.09
C VAL A 208 1.55 -13.95 -4.59
N LEU A 209 0.98 -15.03 -4.06
CA LEU A 209 0.72 -15.22 -2.64
C LEU A 209 1.99 -15.65 -1.89
N GLU A 210 3.01 -16.12 -2.62
CA GLU A 210 4.23 -16.73 -2.05
C GLU A 210 3.88 -17.90 -1.12
N ASP A 211 2.84 -18.66 -1.50
CA ASP A 211 2.32 -19.82 -0.80
C ASP A 211 2.26 -21.01 -1.78
N ASP A 212 3.14 -21.98 -1.58
CA ASP A 212 3.26 -23.20 -2.40
C ASP A 212 2.05 -24.16 -2.21
N GLU A 213 1.08 -23.83 -1.35
CA GLU A 213 -0.04 -24.70 -1.01
C GLU A 213 -1.39 -24.26 -1.56
N VAL A 214 -1.45 -23.26 -2.45
CA VAL A 214 -2.70 -22.78 -3.06
C VAL A 214 -3.36 -23.89 -3.90
N ASP A 215 -4.62 -24.18 -3.61
CA ASP A 215 -5.43 -25.13 -4.38
C ASP A 215 -6.47 -24.47 -5.30
N VAL A 216 -7.09 -25.25 -6.18
CA VAL A 216 -8.02 -24.69 -7.19
C VAL A 216 -9.32 -24.11 -6.63
N THR A 217 -9.66 -24.46 -5.40
CA THR A 217 -10.87 -24.03 -4.68
C THR A 217 -10.58 -22.98 -3.60
N ASP A 218 -9.30 -22.67 -3.34
CA ASP A 218 -8.94 -21.64 -2.39
C ASP A 218 -9.45 -20.28 -2.86
N ASP A 219 -10.15 -19.60 -1.95
CA ASP A 219 -10.56 -18.22 -2.15
C ASP A 219 -9.33 -17.32 -2.04
N PHE A 220 -8.94 -16.73 -3.16
CA PHE A 220 -7.77 -15.87 -3.32
C PHE A 220 -7.65 -14.83 -2.20
N PHE A 221 -8.77 -14.20 -1.81
CA PHE A 221 -8.76 -13.16 -0.77
C PHE A 221 -8.70 -13.75 0.65
N ALA A 222 -9.25 -14.95 0.85
CA ALA A 222 -9.18 -15.63 2.14
C ALA A 222 -7.77 -16.16 2.45
N VAL A 223 -6.98 -16.48 1.41
CA VAL A 223 -5.60 -16.97 1.55
C VAL A 223 -4.54 -15.85 1.49
N GLY A 224 -4.94 -14.59 1.69
CA GLY A 224 -4.02 -13.46 1.79
C GLY A 224 -3.90 -12.61 0.52
N GLY A 225 -4.73 -12.85 -0.48
CA GLY A 225 -4.87 -12.00 -1.65
C GLY A 225 -5.49 -10.64 -1.30
N ASP A 226 -4.99 -9.59 -1.93
CA ASP A 226 -5.48 -8.23 -1.81
C ASP A 226 -5.47 -7.54 -3.20
N SER A 227 -5.92 -6.28 -3.26
CA SER A 227 -5.99 -5.52 -4.51
C SER A 227 -4.65 -5.36 -5.23
N VAL A 228 -3.52 -5.37 -4.52
CA VAL A 228 -2.17 -5.28 -5.11
C VAL A 228 -1.75 -6.63 -5.67
N ARG A 229 -2.00 -7.71 -4.93
CA ARG A 229 -1.77 -9.07 -5.41
C ARG A 229 -2.63 -9.40 -6.63
N VAL A 230 -3.87 -8.89 -6.71
CA VAL A 230 -4.70 -9.01 -7.93
C VAL A 230 -3.98 -8.43 -9.14
N VAL A 231 -3.35 -7.26 -9.04
CA VAL A 231 -2.59 -6.66 -10.15
C VAL A 231 -1.51 -7.61 -10.66
N ARG A 232 -0.71 -8.19 -9.75
CA ARG A 232 0.37 -9.11 -10.14
C ARG A 232 -0.18 -10.41 -10.72
N LEU A 233 -1.29 -10.92 -10.19
CA LEU A 233 -2.00 -12.07 -10.75
C LEU A 233 -2.46 -11.79 -12.19
N LEU A 234 -3.08 -10.63 -12.44
CA LEU A 234 -3.50 -10.22 -13.78
C LEU A 234 -2.30 -10.11 -14.73
N ALA A 235 -1.18 -9.53 -14.28
CA ALA A 235 0.03 -9.41 -15.08
C ALA A 235 0.60 -10.77 -15.51
N LEU A 236 0.71 -11.72 -14.57
CA LEU A 236 1.18 -13.08 -14.86
C LEU A 236 0.24 -13.82 -15.83
N LEU A 237 -1.08 -13.73 -15.61
CA LEU A 237 -2.06 -14.38 -16.48
C LEU A 237 -2.07 -13.78 -17.88
N ARG A 238 -1.98 -12.45 -18.02
CA ARG A 238 -1.89 -11.77 -19.32
C ARG A 238 -0.58 -12.13 -20.04
N ALA A 239 0.53 -12.23 -19.32
CA ALA A 239 1.80 -12.70 -19.87
C ALA A 239 1.71 -14.15 -20.38
N ALA A 240 0.87 -14.99 -19.75
CA ALA A 240 0.56 -16.35 -20.22
C ALA A 240 -0.46 -16.39 -21.37
N GLY A 241 -0.96 -15.24 -21.84
CA GLY A 241 -1.87 -15.10 -22.99
C GLY A 241 -3.37 -15.15 -22.64
N TRP A 242 -3.74 -14.91 -21.39
CA TRP A 242 -5.14 -14.87 -20.95
C TRP A 242 -5.73 -13.46 -21.01
N VAL A 243 -6.99 -13.36 -21.45
CA VAL A 243 -7.82 -12.16 -21.31
C VAL A 243 -8.50 -12.22 -19.96
N VAL A 244 -8.08 -11.34 -19.06
CA VAL A 244 -8.59 -11.30 -17.67
C VAL A 244 -8.60 -9.87 -17.15
N GLY A 245 -9.67 -9.50 -16.44
CA GLY A 245 -9.82 -8.22 -15.75
C GLY A 245 -9.97 -8.36 -14.24
N GLN A 246 -9.83 -7.25 -13.52
CA GLN A 246 -10.02 -7.22 -12.06
C GLN A 246 -11.41 -7.75 -11.65
N ALA A 247 -12.46 -7.37 -12.39
CA ALA A 247 -13.82 -7.82 -12.12
C ALA A 247 -13.97 -9.35 -12.15
N ASP A 248 -13.21 -10.05 -13.01
CA ASP A 248 -13.24 -11.50 -13.09
C ASP A 248 -12.68 -12.16 -11.82
N VAL A 249 -11.59 -11.62 -11.26
CA VAL A 249 -10.97 -12.14 -10.04
C VAL A 249 -11.91 -11.93 -8.84
N PHE A 250 -12.54 -10.76 -8.72
CA PHE A 250 -13.50 -10.48 -7.65
C PHE A 250 -14.79 -11.31 -7.76
N ALA A 251 -15.22 -11.63 -8.99
CA ALA A 251 -16.40 -12.45 -9.23
C ALA A 251 -16.13 -13.95 -9.01
N ALA A 252 -14.99 -14.46 -9.50
CA ALA A 252 -14.66 -15.87 -9.43
C ALA A 252 -14.07 -16.31 -8.09
N ARG A 253 -13.19 -15.47 -7.51
CA ARG A 253 -12.47 -15.66 -6.24
C ARG A 253 -11.57 -16.89 -6.13
N THR A 254 -11.81 -17.97 -6.86
CA THR A 254 -11.04 -19.23 -6.84
C THR A 254 -10.41 -19.50 -8.19
N ALA A 255 -9.31 -20.28 -8.23
CA ALA A 255 -8.62 -20.57 -9.48
C ALA A 255 -9.52 -21.32 -10.49
N ARG A 256 -10.33 -22.28 -10.01
CA ARG A 256 -11.29 -23.02 -10.85
C ARG A 256 -12.35 -22.10 -11.45
N ALA A 257 -12.99 -21.28 -10.63
CA ALA A 257 -14.01 -20.36 -11.12
C ALA A 257 -13.42 -19.31 -12.07
N LEU A 258 -12.16 -18.90 -11.86
CA LEU A 258 -11.49 -17.94 -12.73
C LEU A 258 -11.12 -18.59 -14.07
N ALA A 259 -10.53 -19.78 -14.04
CA ALA A 259 -10.17 -20.56 -15.22
C ALA A 259 -11.40 -20.84 -16.12
N ALA A 260 -12.58 -21.04 -15.53
CA ALA A 260 -13.83 -21.24 -16.26
C ALA A 260 -14.37 -19.97 -16.95
N ARG A 261 -13.89 -18.78 -16.57
CA ARG A 261 -14.37 -17.48 -17.09
C ARG A 261 -13.44 -16.84 -18.10
N ILE A 262 -12.14 -17.06 -17.98
CA ILE A 262 -11.13 -16.41 -18.81
C ILE A 262 -10.98 -17.09 -20.16
N THR A 263 -10.61 -16.31 -21.18
CA THR A 263 -10.38 -16.81 -22.54
C THR A 263 -8.96 -16.52 -22.98
N ARG A 264 -8.51 -17.21 -24.03
CA ARG A 264 -7.22 -16.91 -24.68
C ARG A 264 -7.34 -15.61 -25.47
N ALA A 265 -6.28 -14.81 -25.45
CA ALA A 265 -6.18 -13.67 -26.35
C ALA A 265 -6.02 -14.17 -27.79
N ASP A 266 -6.83 -13.63 -28.71
CA ASP A 266 -6.62 -13.84 -30.13
C ASP A 266 -5.30 -13.15 -30.51
N GLY A 267 -4.36 -13.92 -31.07
CA GLY A 267 -2.97 -13.53 -31.33
C GLY A 267 -2.77 -12.46 -32.41
N ALA A 268 -3.65 -11.47 -32.50
CA ALA A 268 -3.46 -10.30 -33.33
C ALA A 268 -2.49 -9.35 -32.62
N ALA A 269 -1.19 -9.55 -32.86
CA ALA A 269 -0.22 -8.48 -32.66
C ALA A 269 -0.63 -7.31 -33.56
N THR A 270 -1.17 -6.25 -32.96
CA THR A 270 -1.43 -5.00 -33.68
C THR A 270 -0.08 -4.42 -34.09
N GLU A 271 0.13 -4.28 -35.41
CA GLU A 271 1.30 -3.60 -35.94
C GLU A 271 1.39 -2.18 -35.35
N ALA A 272 2.57 -1.83 -34.84
CA ALA A 272 2.84 -0.56 -34.20
C ALA A 272 2.90 0.58 -35.25
N GLY A 273 1.73 1.11 -35.61
CA GLY A 273 1.60 2.44 -36.20
C GLY A 273 1.84 3.53 -35.15
N ALA A 274 2.05 4.78 -35.60
CA ALA A 274 2.08 5.93 -34.71
C ALA A 274 0.69 6.09 -34.05
N TRP A 275 0.61 5.81 -32.74
CA TRP A 275 -0.63 5.86 -31.96
C TRP A 275 -0.96 7.28 -31.47
N TYR A 276 0.01 8.18 -31.53
CA TYR A 276 -0.12 9.58 -31.18
C TYR A 276 0.73 10.42 -32.12
N GLU A 277 0.09 11.39 -32.77
CA GLU A 277 0.76 12.40 -33.59
C GLU A 277 0.49 13.78 -32.97
N PRO A 278 1.52 14.45 -32.41
CA PRO A 278 1.35 15.79 -31.87
C PRO A 278 1.07 16.78 -33.01
N ASP A 279 0.32 17.84 -32.69
CA ASP A 279 0.10 18.96 -33.60
C ASP A 279 1.44 19.57 -34.08
N SER A 280 1.49 20.07 -35.32
CA SER A 280 2.72 20.63 -35.89
C SER A 280 3.27 21.80 -35.07
N ALA A 281 2.41 22.63 -34.46
CA ALA A 281 2.84 23.73 -33.60
C ALA A 281 3.44 23.22 -32.28
N ILE A 282 2.93 22.11 -31.74
CA ILE A 282 3.54 21.46 -30.57
C ILE A 282 4.92 20.93 -30.94
N ARG A 283 5.05 20.28 -32.10
CA ARG A 283 6.34 19.74 -32.57
C ARG A 283 7.38 20.86 -32.75
N GLU A 284 6.98 21.97 -33.35
CA GLU A 284 7.84 23.14 -33.55
C GLU A 284 8.27 23.77 -32.21
N ASP A 285 7.33 24.02 -31.29
CA ASP A 285 7.63 24.53 -29.95
C ASP A 285 8.64 23.63 -29.21
N VAL A 286 8.45 22.31 -29.29
CA VAL A 286 9.30 21.34 -28.62
C VAL A 286 10.68 21.29 -29.26
N GLU A 287 10.78 21.27 -30.58
CA GLU A 287 12.07 21.27 -31.28
C GLU A 287 12.87 22.53 -31.00
N GLN A 288 12.22 23.70 -30.96
CA GLN A 288 12.85 24.96 -30.60
C GLN A 288 13.38 24.97 -29.16
N ARG A 289 12.62 24.41 -28.21
CA ARG A 289 12.95 24.46 -26.78
C ARG A 289 13.90 23.33 -26.31
N PHE A 290 13.73 22.13 -26.83
CA PHE A 290 14.42 20.91 -26.37
C PHE A 290 15.37 20.31 -27.41
N GLY A 291 15.41 20.87 -28.61
CA GLY A 291 16.21 20.38 -29.73
C GLY A 291 15.56 19.21 -30.49
N PRO A 292 16.14 18.86 -31.65
CA PRO A 292 15.60 17.81 -32.52
C PRO A 292 15.71 16.42 -31.90
N GLY A 293 14.80 15.52 -32.29
CA GLY A 293 14.81 14.11 -31.88
C GLY A 293 14.19 13.82 -30.51
N SER A 294 13.62 14.83 -29.84
CA SER A 294 12.81 14.63 -28.63
C SER A 294 11.47 13.97 -28.98
N THR A 295 11.04 13.01 -28.17
CA THR A 295 9.73 12.37 -28.33
C THR A 295 8.68 13.18 -27.58
N VAL A 296 7.55 13.48 -28.23
CA VAL A 296 6.43 14.19 -27.62
C VAL A 296 5.33 13.18 -27.32
N LEU A 297 4.90 13.12 -26.06
CA LEU A 297 3.87 12.21 -25.58
C LEU A 297 2.73 13.00 -24.91
N PRO A 298 1.48 12.53 -25.00
CA PRO A 298 0.40 13.07 -24.19
C PRO A 298 0.68 12.77 -22.71
N VAL A 299 0.17 13.61 -21.81
CA VAL A 299 0.25 13.36 -20.36
C VAL A 299 -0.92 12.53 -19.87
N SER A 300 -0.70 11.68 -18.87
CA SER A 300 -1.81 11.06 -18.14
C SER A 300 -2.62 12.13 -17.39
N PRO A 301 -3.89 11.88 -17.06
CA PRO A 301 -4.69 12.86 -16.32
C PRO A 301 -4.10 13.24 -14.95
N MET A 302 -3.44 12.29 -14.27
CA MET A 302 -2.74 12.58 -13.02
C MET A 302 -1.48 13.41 -13.25
N GLN A 303 -0.69 13.12 -14.30
CA GLN A 303 0.45 13.95 -14.68
C GLN A 303 0.03 15.39 -14.95
N PHE A 304 -1.06 15.59 -15.70
CA PHE A 304 -1.63 16.91 -15.94
C PHE A 304 -1.93 17.64 -14.63
N GLY A 305 -2.69 17.00 -13.71
CA GLY A 305 -3.07 17.61 -12.44
C GLY A 305 -1.88 17.96 -11.55
N MET A 306 -0.88 17.09 -11.46
CA MET A 306 0.33 17.34 -10.67
C MET A 306 1.17 18.47 -11.25
N VAL A 307 1.46 18.43 -12.56
CA VAL A 307 2.24 19.49 -13.25
C VAL A 307 1.52 20.84 -13.13
N PHE A 308 0.21 20.86 -13.32
CA PHE A 308 -0.60 22.06 -13.19
C PHE A 308 -0.44 22.72 -11.82
N HIS A 309 -0.56 21.95 -10.74
CA HIS A 309 -0.39 22.47 -9.39
C HIS A 309 1.04 22.93 -9.10
N THR A 310 2.05 22.24 -9.66
CA THR A 310 3.44 22.69 -9.55
C THR A 310 3.65 24.02 -10.26
N LEU A 311 3.04 24.23 -11.43
CA LEU A 311 3.08 25.52 -12.14
C LEU A 311 2.33 26.65 -11.41
N LEU A 312 1.31 26.31 -10.62
CA LEU A 312 0.60 27.27 -9.78
C LEU A 312 1.47 27.76 -8.61
N ALA A 313 2.34 26.87 -8.08
CA ALA A 313 3.16 27.13 -6.90
C ALA A 313 4.63 26.65 -7.05
N PRO A 314 5.41 27.16 -8.04
CA PRO A 314 6.75 26.66 -8.37
C PRO A 314 7.77 26.70 -7.21
N GLU A 315 7.61 27.66 -6.29
CA GLU A 315 8.50 27.83 -5.13
C GLU A 315 8.20 26.85 -3.98
N GLN A 316 7.08 26.12 -4.05
CA GLN A 316 6.57 25.33 -2.92
C GLN A 316 6.97 23.84 -3.01
N GLY A 317 7.62 23.40 -4.09
CA GLY A 317 8.01 21.99 -4.23
C GLY A 317 6.82 21.04 -4.16
N MET A 318 5.70 21.41 -4.77
CA MET A 318 4.50 20.56 -4.88
C MET A 318 4.83 19.27 -5.62
N TYR A 319 4.26 18.14 -5.15
CA TYR A 319 4.47 16.82 -5.75
C TYR A 319 5.94 16.44 -5.88
N GLN A 320 6.76 16.89 -4.94
CA GLN A 320 8.14 16.41 -4.83
C GLN A 320 8.15 15.14 -3.99
N VAL A 321 8.95 14.17 -4.40
CA VAL A 321 9.18 12.90 -3.70
C VAL A 321 10.66 12.79 -3.39
N GLN A 322 10.99 12.39 -2.16
CA GLN A 322 12.34 12.07 -1.73
C GLN A 322 12.37 10.64 -1.20
N LEU A 323 13.15 9.80 -1.88
CA LEU A 323 13.35 8.39 -1.57
C LEU A 323 14.74 8.23 -0.96
N VAL A 324 14.80 7.59 0.20
CA VAL A 324 16.03 7.48 0.99
C VAL A 324 16.28 6.03 1.33
N TRP A 325 17.38 5.46 0.82
CA TRP A 325 17.78 4.08 1.12
C TRP A 325 19.10 4.03 1.87
N ASP A 326 19.11 3.29 2.97
CA ASP A 326 20.33 2.96 3.72
C ASP A 326 20.98 1.73 3.11
N LEU A 327 22.23 1.87 2.68
CA LEU A 327 23.04 0.81 2.08
C LEU A 327 24.29 0.55 2.93
N ASP A 328 24.42 -0.70 3.38
CA ASP A 328 25.63 -1.19 4.01
C ASP A 328 26.46 -2.03 3.02
N GLY A 329 27.78 -1.86 3.06
CA GLY A 329 28.74 -2.57 2.21
C GLY A 329 29.63 -1.66 1.35
N PRO A 330 30.61 -2.23 0.63
CA PRO A 330 31.52 -1.48 -0.23
C PRO A 330 30.80 -0.95 -1.48
N LEU A 331 30.66 0.37 -1.57
CA LEU A 331 29.98 1.04 -2.69
C LEU A 331 30.98 1.81 -3.57
N ASP A 332 31.11 1.39 -4.82
CA ASP A 332 31.90 2.11 -5.83
C ASP A 332 31.11 3.27 -6.45
N SER A 333 31.60 4.49 -6.30
CA SER A 333 30.92 5.70 -6.78
C SER A 333 30.89 5.82 -8.30
N GLY A 334 31.92 5.34 -9.00
CA GLY A 334 32.02 5.40 -10.47
C GLY A 334 31.03 4.45 -11.11
N ARG A 335 30.98 3.20 -10.66
CA ARG A 335 30.00 2.19 -11.09
C ARG A 335 28.57 2.63 -10.81
N LEU A 336 28.31 3.22 -9.64
CA LEU A 336 26.97 3.69 -9.30
C LEU A 336 26.52 4.87 -10.16
N ARG A 337 27.43 5.82 -10.46
CA ARG A 337 27.14 6.91 -11.39
C ARG A 337 26.82 6.40 -12.80
N THR A 338 27.56 5.41 -13.28
CA THR A 338 27.28 4.76 -14.58
C THR A 338 25.94 4.02 -14.56
N ALA A 339 25.65 3.28 -13.49
CA ALA A 339 24.37 2.59 -13.33
C ALA A 339 23.18 3.57 -13.30
N TRP A 340 23.35 4.73 -12.65
CA TRP A 340 22.35 5.79 -12.65
C TRP A 340 22.07 6.35 -14.05
N ALA A 341 23.11 6.59 -14.85
CA ALA A 341 22.94 6.99 -16.26
C ALA A 341 22.17 5.92 -17.06
N LYS A 342 22.60 4.66 -16.97
CA LYS A 342 21.94 3.53 -17.65
C LYS A 342 20.50 3.33 -17.21
N LEU A 343 20.15 3.68 -15.96
CA LEU A 343 18.78 3.63 -15.46
C LEU A 343 17.87 4.64 -16.16
N LEU A 344 18.36 5.87 -16.41
CA LEU A 344 17.62 6.90 -17.16
C LEU A 344 17.44 6.52 -18.64
N ASP A 345 18.40 5.80 -19.21
CA ASP A 345 18.28 5.26 -20.58
C ASP A 345 17.28 4.10 -20.63
N ARG A 346 17.37 3.19 -19.65
CA ARG A 346 16.48 2.03 -19.49
C ARG A 346 15.02 2.42 -19.29
N HIS A 347 14.77 3.51 -18.58
CA HIS A 347 13.43 4.04 -18.28
C HIS A 347 13.29 5.45 -18.86
N PRO A 348 13.03 5.61 -20.18
CA PRO A 348 13.07 6.91 -20.86
C PRO A 348 12.21 7.99 -20.21
N HIS A 349 11.09 7.61 -19.61
CA HIS A 349 10.18 8.54 -18.92
C HIS A 349 10.86 9.31 -17.79
N LEU A 350 11.91 8.76 -17.14
CA LEU A 350 12.67 9.48 -16.10
C LEU A 350 13.43 10.71 -16.64
N ARG A 351 13.59 10.81 -17.96
CA ARG A 351 14.19 11.95 -18.66
C ARG A 351 13.17 13.01 -19.07
N ALA A 352 11.87 12.77 -18.81
CA ALA A 352 10.81 13.65 -19.28
C ALA A 352 10.87 15.04 -18.63
N ALA A 353 10.59 16.05 -19.44
CA ALA A 353 10.09 17.36 -19.03
C ALA A 353 8.60 17.45 -19.34
N PHE A 354 7.90 18.38 -18.70
CA PHE A 354 6.50 18.71 -18.95
C PHE A 354 6.39 20.19 -19.29
N THR A 355 5.76 20.51 -20.41
CA THR A 355 5.61 21.90 -20.88
C THR A 355 4.22 22.14 -21.46
N ILE A 356 3.78 23.40 -21.43
CA ILE A 356 2.65 23.87 -22.23
C ILE A 356 3.18 24.16 -23.64
N ALA A 357 2.53 23.59 -24.67
CA ALA A 357 2.93 23.70 -26.06
C ALA A 357 1.72 23.86 -27.00
N GLY A 358 1.99 24.40 -28.20
CA GLY A 358 1.00 24.64 -29.25
C GLY A 358 0.03 25.78 -28.95
N ALA A 359 -0.77 26.13 -29.96
CA ALA A 359 -1.73 27.24 -29.87
C ALA A 359 -2.90 26.98 -28.92
N ARG A 360 -3.20 25.71 -28.64
CA ARG A 360 -4.23 25.29 -27.68
C ARG A 360 -3.75 25.31 -26.23
N GLY A 361 -2.44 25.44 -25.98
CA GLY A 361 -1.89 25.35 -24.63
C GLY A 361 -1.98 23.94 -24.03
N ASP A 362 -1.68 22.93 -24.84
CA ASP A 362 -1.69 21.54 -24.40
C ASP A 362 -0.47 21.27 -23.50
N VAL A 363 -0.69 20.65 -22.35
CA VAL A 363 0.42 20.15 -21.52
C VAL A 363 0.89 18.83 -22.13
N VAL A 364 2.17 18.76 -22.48
CA VAL A 364 2.80 17.58 -23.09
C VAL A 364 4.01 17.13 -22.30
N ALA A 365 4.29 15.83 -22.35
CA ALA A 365 5.56 15.27 -21.89
C ALA A 365 6.55 15.27 -23.06
N VAL A 366 7.76 15.76 -22.81
CA VAL A 366 8.86 15.79 -23.77
C VAL A 366 9.97 14.90 -23.23
N VAL A 367 10.33 13.86 -23.98
CA VAL A 367 11.38 12.90 -23.62
C VAL A 367 12.57 13.13 -24.56
N PRO A 368 13.65 13.79 -24.08
CA PRO A 368 14.86 13.98 -24.88
C PRO A 368 15.53 12.63 -25.19
N PRO A 369 16.22 12.48 -26.34
CA PRO A 369 16.84 11.22 -26.76
C PRO A 369 17.99 10.77 -25.85
N SER A 370 18.64 11.71 -25.14
CA SER A 370 19.60 11.42 -24.06
C SER A 370 19.65 12.60 -23.10
N ILE A 371 20.17 12.40 -21.89
CA ILE A 371 20.37 13.49 -20.93
C ILE A 371 21.55 13.24 -20.00
N SER A 372 22.21 14.31 -19.55
CA SER A 372 23.23 14.19 -18.51
C SER A 372 22.58 13.91 -17.15
N PRO A 373 22.99 12.84 -16.44
CA PRO A 373 22.40 12.51 -15.15
C PRO A 373 22.76 13.56 -14.08
N LYS A 374 21.75 14.07 -13.36
CA LYS A 374 21.96 14.90 -12.16
C LYS A 374 22.39 14.01 -11.00
N TRP A 375 23.62 14.20 -10.50
CA TRP A 375 24.24 13.36 -9.48
C TRP A 375 25.19 14.14 -8.55
N THR A 376 25.20 13.80 -7.26
CA THR A 376 26.13 14.35 -6.26
C THR A 376 26.68 13.24 -5.35
N TRP A 377 27.99 13.24 -5.08
CA TRP A 377 28.61 12.39 -4.06
C TRP A 377 29.11 13.25 -2.89
N ILE A 378 28.67 12.92 -1.67
CA ILE A 378 28.90 13.70 -0.46
C ILE A 378 29.61 12.79 0.55
N ASP A 379 30.85 13.12 0.89
CA ASP A 379 31.62 12.38 1.89
C ASP A 379 31.63 13.15 3.21
N VAL A 380 31.05 12.53 4.24
CA VAL A 380 30.99 13.04 5.62
C VAL A 380 31.69 12.09 6.59
N GLU A 381 32.50 11.16 6.08
CA GLU A 381 33.33 10.29 6.90
C GLU A 381 34.26 11.12 7.80
N GLY A 382 34.25 10.83 9.10
CA GLY A 382 35.03 11.57 10.10
C GLY A 382 34.48 12.97 10.44
N ALA A 383 33.42 13.43 9.76
CA ALA A 383 32.69 14.61 10.21
C ALA A 383 31.88 14.24 11.47
N GLY A 384 32.11 14.94 12.59
CA GLY A 384 31.29 14.78 13.78
C GLY A 384 29.79 14.98 13.46
N GLU A 385 28.92 14.30 14.20
CA GLU A 385 27.45 14.35 14.06
C GLU A 385 26.90 13.93 12.66
N PRO A 386 27.06 12.66 12.23
CA PRO A 386 26.54 12.18 10.94
C PRO A 386 25.04 12.44 10.72
N GLY A 387 24.23 12.38 11.80
CA GLY A 387 22.80 12.67 11.74
C GLY A 387 22.47 14.12 11.36
N ARG A 388 23.30 15.08 11.79
CA ARG A 388 23.13 16.49 11.42
C ARG A 388 23.44 16.72 9.95
N TRP A 389 24.56 16.17 9.47
CA TRP A 389 24.92 16.25 8.04
C TRP A 389 23.86 15.60 7.16
N MET A 390 23.30 14.50 7.62
CA MET A 390 22.21 13.83 6.93
C MET A 390 20.98 14.73 6.81
N ALA A 391 20.51 15.29 7.93
CA ALA A 391 19.37 16.21 7.93
C ALA A 391 19.61 17.40 7.00
N GLU A 392 20.84 17.92 6.94
CA GLU A 392 21.23 19.00 6.06
C GLU A 392 21.18 18.61 4.58
N VAL A 393 21.67 17.42 4.22
CA VAL A 393 21.58 16.90 2.85
C VAL A 393 20.12 16.70 2.45
N LEU A 394 19.32 16.04 3.28
CA LEU A 394 17.90 15.82 2.99
C LEU A 394 17.17 17.15 2.77
N ARG A 395 17.42 18.14 3.63
CA ARG A 395 16.84 19.49 3.52
C ARG A 395 17.31 20.23 2.27
N THR A 396 18.60 20.16 1.94
CA THR A 396 19.17 20.81 0.74
C THR A 396 18.64 20.19 -0.53
N GLU A 397 18.62 18.86 -0.58
CA GLU A 397 18.02 18.10 -1.68
C GLU A 397 16.51 18.29 -1.72
N TRP A 398 15.84 18.64 -0.62
CA TRP A 398 14.42 18.97 -0.63
C TRP A 398 14.14 20.37 -1.19
N GLN A 399 14.94 21.37 -0.82
CA GLN A 399 14.69 22.79 -1.16
C GLN A 399 14.92 23.14 -2.64
N GLY A 400 15.70 22.35 -3.38
CA GLY A 400 15.91 22.63 -4.80
C GLY A 400 14.69 22.30 -5.63
N SER A 401 13.88 23.31 -5.99
CA SER A 401 12.67 23.17 -6.82
C SER A 401 12.95 22.39 -8.12
N LEU A 402 12.03 21.49 -8.46
CA LEU A 402 12.01 20.75 -9.71
C LEU A 402 10.98 21.40 -10.64
N ASN A 403 11.40 22.44 -11.35
CA ASN A 403 10.59 23.05 -12.40
C ASN A 403 10.23 21.99 -13.44
N PRO A 404 8.93 21.69 -13.69
CA PRO A 404 8.52 20.61 -14.59
C PRO A 404 9.11 20.70 -16.01
N ALA A 405 9.48 21.89 -16.47
CA ALA A 405 10.05 22.06 -17.79
C ALA A 405 11.56 21.74 -17.90
N ASP A 406 12.26 21.53 -16.77
CA ASP A 406 13.72 21.43 -16.71
C ASP A 406 14.20 19.97 -16.48
N ALA A 407 14.17 19.16 -17.54
CA ALA A 407 14.64 17.77 -17.50
C ALA A 407 16.12 17.63 -17.05
N PRO A 408 16.51 16.51 -16.40
CA PRO A 408 15.61 15.50 -15.85
C PRO A 408 15.01 16.03 -14.54
N LEU A 409 13.76 15.65 -14.26
CA LEU A 409 13.06 15.96 -13.00
C LEU A 409 13.37 14.96 -11.89
N VAL A 410 14.55 14.35 -11.95
CA VAL A 410 15.07 13.42 -10.96
C VAL A 410 16.56 13.65 -10.79
N ARG A 411 17.02 13.55 -9.54
CA ARG A 411 18.43 13.62 -9.18
C ARG A 411 18.77 12.65 -8.06
N LEU A 412 20.03 12.24 -8.00
CA LEU A 412 20.55 11.31 -7.01
C LEU A 412 21.71 11.93 -6.25
N ALA A 413 21.58 12.02 -4.92
CA ALA A 413 22.68 12.32 -4.01
C ALA A 413 23.07 11.07 -3.23
N VAL A 414 24.36 10.87 -3.00
CA VAL A 414 24.86 9.75 -2.20
C VAL A 414 25.73 10.27 -1.08
N VAL A 415 25.36 9.91 0.14
CA VAL A 415 26.07 10.31 1.36
C VAL A 415 26.86 9.13 1.88
N ARG A 416 28.18 9.26 1.95
CA ARG A 416 29.09 8.30 2.58
C ARG A 416 29.41 8.77 4.00
N SER A 417 29.05 7.96 5.00
CA SER A 417 29.29 8.27 6.42
C SER A 417 30.36 7.37 7.06
N GLY A 418 30.82 6.37 6.34
CA GLY A 418 31.91 5.48 6.74
C GLY A 418 32.33 4.58 5.57
N PRO A 419 33.27 3.65 5.78
CA PRO A 419 33.84 2.85 4.69
C PRO A 419 32.82 1.89 4.05
N ALA A 420 31.78 1.51 4.79
CA ALA A 420 30.73 0.59 4.32
C ALA A 420 29.33 1.11 4.65
N ARG A 421 29.15 2.43 4.83
CA ARG A 421 27.86 3.02 5.21
C ARG A 421 27.50 4.16 4.27
N HIS A 422 26.46 3.94 3.48
CA HIS A 422 26.03 4.84 2.43
C HIS A 422 24.53 5.09 2.53
N ARG A 423 24.10 6.25 2.07
CA ARG A 423 22.68 6.54 1.89
C ARG A 423 22.44 7.13 0.51
N LEU A 424 21.54 6.52 -0.22
CA LEU A 424 21.03 7.01 -1.50
C LEU A 424 19.86 7.95 -1.22
N VAL A 425 19.90 9.16 -1.77
CA VAL A 425 18.81 10.14 -1.70
C VAL A 425 18.39 10.47 -3.13
N VAL A 426 17.28 9.88 -3.58
CA VAL A 426 16.68 10.23 -4.88
C VAL A 426 15.61 11.28 -4.62
N THR A 427 15.75 12.44 -5.26
CA THR A 427 14.69 13.46 -5.27
C THR A 427 14.12 13.57 -6.66
N ALA A 428 12.80 13.42 -6.79
CA ALA A 428 12.09 13.40 -8.06
C ALA A 428 10.77 14.18 -8.00
N HIS A 429 10.26 14.58 -9.16
CA HIS A 429 8.88 15.06 -9.29
C HIS A 429 7.95 13.84 -9.45
N HIS A 430 6.82 13.81 -8.73
CA HIS A 430 5.89 12.68 -8.69
C HIS A 430 5.27 12.38 -10.06
N ALA A 431 5.27 13.34 -11.00
CA ALA A 431 4.90 13.12 -12.41
C ALA A 431 5.75 12.06 -13.15
N LEU A 432 6.94 11.73 -12.63
CA LEU A 432 7.83 10.72 -13.19
C LEU A 432 7.59 9.31 -12.64
N LEU A 433 7.13 9.17 -11.39
CA LEU A 433 7.09 7.89 -10.69
C LEU A 433 6.02 7.87 -9.59
N ASP A 434 5.53 6.69 -9.27
CA ASP A 434 4.61 6.44 -8.17
C ASP A 434 5.22 5.52 -7.09
N GLY A 435 4.49 5.27 -6.01
CA GLY A 435 4.93 4.37 -4.93
C GLY A 435 5.24 2.95 -5.41
N TRP A 436 4.58 2.49 -6.48
CA TRP A 436 4.85 1.19 -7.10
C TRP A 436 6.22 1.16 -7.80
N SER A 437 6.62 2.29 -8.36
CA SER A 437 7.90 2.46 -9.08
C SER A 437 9.12 2.47 -8.16
N GLU A 438 8.96 2.86 -6.89
CA GLU A 438 10.05 3.01 -5.90
C GLU A 438 10.91 1.74 -5.74
N PRO A 439 10.34 0.54 -5.44
CA PRO A 439 11.13 -0.69 -5.31
C PRO A 439 11.76 -1.13 -6.64
N ILE A 440 11.10 -0.86 -7.77
CA ILE A 440 11.60 -1.19 -9.12
C ILE A 440 12.85 -0.37 -9.43
N LEU A 441 12.82 0.92 -9.09
CA LEU A 441 13.92 1.85 -9.31
C LEU A 441 15.20 1.40 -8.60
N LEU A 442 15.12 1.06 -7.31
CA LEU A 442 16.28 0.58 -6.55
C LEU A 442 16.78 -0.76 -7.09
N ARG A 443 15.88 -1.72 -7.33
CA ARG A 443 16.24 -3.05 -7.84
C ARG A 443 16.98 -2.94 -9.17
N ASP A 444 16.46 -2.16 -10.11
CA ASP A 444 17.07 -1.99 -11.43
C ASP A 444 18.40 -1.23 -11.34
N LEU A 445 18.51 -0.22 -10.46
CA LEU A 445 19.77 0.47 -10.20
C LEU A 445 20.86 -0.50 -9.71
N LEU A 446 20.53 -1.37 -8.75
CA LEU A 446 21.45 -2.39 -8.24
C LEU A 446 21.81 -3.45 -9.28
N ARG A 447 20.84 -3.89 -10.10
CA ARG A 447 21.10 -4.82 -11.22
C ARG A 447 22.05 -4.20 -12.24
N LEU A 448 21.84 -2.94 -12.62
CA LEU A 448 22.72 -2.20 -13.53
C LEU A 448 24.11 -1.97 -12.92
N TYR A 449 24.17 -1.71 -11.62
CA TYR A 449 25.43 -1.59 -10.88
C TYR A 449 26.27 -2.87 -10.98
N VAL A 450 25.63 -4.04 -10.80
CA VAL A 450 26.28 -5.36 -10.91
C VAL A 450 26.65 -5.68 -12.35
N ALA A 451 25.73 -5.45 -13.31
CA ALA A 451 25.90 -5.80 -14.72
C ALA A 451 27.09 -5.07 -15.38
N GLY A 452 27.40 -3.85 -14.92
CA GLY A 452 28.48 -3.05 -15.51
C GLY A 452 28.17 -2.75 -16.97
N GLU A 453 29.02 -3.21 -17.89
CA GLU A 453 28.83 -3.06 -19.35
C GLU A 453 27.96 -4.16 -19.98
N THR A 454 27.55 -5.16 -19.22
CA THR A 454 26.70 -6.24 -19.74
C THR A 454 25.32 -5.69 -20.10
N PRO A 455 24.82 -5.92 -21.34
CA PRO A 455 23.48 -5.52 -21.72
C PRO A 455 22.40 -6.15 -20.83
N VAL A 456 21.39 -5.35 -20.45
CA VAL A 456 20.22 -5.80 -19.69
C VAL A 456 18.99 -5.69 -20.60
N PRO A 457 18.08 -6.69 -20.64
CA PRO A 457 16.88 -6.65 -21.49
C PRO A 457 16.04 -5.39 -21.27
N PRO A 458 15.41 -4.78 -22.28
CA PRO A 458 14.65 -3.53 -22.11
C PRO A 458 13.55 -3.67 -21.05
N ALA A 459 13.24 -2.56 -20.36
CA ALA A 459 12.09 -2.51 -19.47
C ALA A 459 10.81 -2.22 -20.29
N PRO A 460 9.63 -2.67 -19.82
CA PRO A 460 8.36 -2.20 -20.37
C PRO A 460 8.27 -0.67 -20.30
N GLY A 461 7.77 -0.05 -21.37
CA GLY A 461 7.76 1.41 -21.49
C GLY A 461 6.52 2.03 -20.85
N TYR A 462 6.69 3.15 -20.12
CA TYR A 462 5.55 3.97 -19.68
C TYR A 462 4.69 4.48 -20.86
N GLU A 463 5.29 4.58 -22.04
CA GLU A 463 4.58 4.89 -23.28
C GLU A 463 3.45 3.90 -23.60
N ASP A 464 3.63 2.60 -23.32
CA ASP A 464 2.59 1.59 -23.58
C ASP A 464 1.37 1.81 -22.68
N TYR A 465 1.59 2.32 -21.45
CA TYR A 465 0.51 2.74 -20.57
C TYR A 465 -0.21 4.00 -21.09
N LEU A 466 0.53 4.97 -21.63
CA LEU A 466 -0.07 6.16 -22.25
C LEU A 466 -0.87 5.82 -23.51
N ARG A 467 -0.39 4.86 -24.32
CA ARG A 467 -1.12 4.33 -25.47
C ARG A 467 -2.43 3.69 -25.02
N TRP A 468 -2.38 2.79 -24.04
CA TRP A 468 -3.58 2.18 -23.48
C TRP A 468 -4.57 3.24 -22.96
N LEU A 469 -4.09 4.26 -22.24
CA LEU A 469 -4.93 5.37 -21.78
C LEU A 469 -5.59 6.13 -22.93
N HIS A 470 -4.85 6.37 -24.03
CA HIS A 470 -5.35 7.07 -25.21
C HIS A 470 -6.50 6.32 -25.90
N GLU A 471 -6.50 4.99 -25.83
CA GLU A 471 -7.52 4.13 -26.42
C GLU A 471 -8.80 4.01 -25.58
N GLN A 472 -8.82 4.53 -24.34
CA GLN A 472 -9.98 4.41 -23.45
C GLN A 472 -11.14 5.36 -23.83
N ASP A 473 -12.38 4.89 -23.67
CA ASP A 473 -13.58 5.71 -23.88
C ASP A 473 -13.83 6.67 -22.71
N ALA A 474 -13.14 7.81 -22.76
CA ALA A 474 -13.30 8.87 -21.77
C ALA A 474 -14.72 9.45 -21.71
N ALA A 475 -15.51 9.36 -22.78
CA ALA A 475 -16.89 9.87 -22.80
C ALA A 475 -17.84 8.92 -22.05
N ALA A 476 -17.67 7.60 -22.21
CA ALA A 476 -18.38 6.61 -21.41
C ALA A 476 -18.02 6.73 -19.93
N ALA A 477 -16.73 6.87 -19.61
CA ALA A 477 -16.29 7.09 -18.23
C ALA A 477 -16.91 8.35 -17.62
N LEU A 478 -16.93 9.46 -18.36
CA LEU A 478 -17.55 10.71 -17.91
C LEU A 478 -19.04 10.53 -17.62
N ARG A 479 -19.81 9.91 -18.53
CA ARG A 479 -21.24 9.63 -18.30
C ARG A 479 -21.48 8.77 -17.06
N ALA A 480 -20.67 7.72 -16.87
CA ALA A 480 -20.80 6.83 -15.73
C ALA A 480 -20.54 7.56 -14.40
N TRP A 481 -19.47 8.34 -14.32
CA TRP A 481 -19.11 9.11 -13.13
C TRP A 481 -20.09 10.24 -12.84
N THR A 482 -20.53 10.98 -13.86
CA THR A 482 -21.53 12.05 -13.68
C THR A 482 -22.84 11.49 -13.15
N ALA A 483 -23.30 10.34 -13.65
CA ALA A 483 -24.50 9.68 -13.15
C ALA A 483 -24.37 9.26 -11.67
N GLU A 484 -23.21 8.76 -11.25
CA GLU A 484 -22.93 8.36 -9.87
C GLU A 484 -22.91 9.53 -8.89
N LEU A 485 -22.30 10.65 -9.30
CA LEU A 485 -22.09 11.82 -8.43
C LEU A 485 -23.23 12.83 -8.50
N SER A 486 -24.15 12.66 -9.44
CA SER A 486 -25.35 13.50 -9.55
C SER A 486 -26.10 13.59 -8.22
N GLY A 487 -26.52 14.80 -7.87
CA GLY A 487 -27.24 15.11 -6.63
C GLY A 487 -26.38 15.09 -5.35
N GLY A 488 -25.08 14.76 -5.43
CA GLY A 488 -24.14 14.92 -4.32
C GLY A 488 -23.73 16.37 -4.13
N LYS A 489 -23.30 16.72 -2.91
CA LYS A 489 -22.67 18.01 -2.61
C LYS A 489 -21.16 17.83 -2.46
N PRO A 490 -20.34 18.84 -2.77
CA PRO A 490 -18.93 18.81 -2.41
C PRO A 490 -18.73 18.61 -0.90
N ASN A 491 -17.81 17.73 -0.51
CA ASN A 491 -17.43 17.51 0.89
C ASN A 491 -16.06 18.14 1.14
N LEU A 492 -16.07 19.42 1.50
CA LEU A 492 -14.87 20.20 1.80
C LEU A 492 -14.71 20.36 3.32
N VAL A 493 -13.73 19.68 3.93
CA VAL A 493 -13.47 19.75 5.37
C VAL A 493 -12.52 20.89 5.75
N ALA A 494 -11.80 21.48 4.80
CA ALA A 494 -10.91 22.63 5.03
C ALA A 494 -11.52 23.96 4.56
N GLY A 495 -12.76 23.95 4.05
CA GLY A 495 -13.43 25.13 3.50
C GLY A 495 -13.10 25.39 2.03
N GLU A 496 -13.27 26.64 1.56
CA GLU A 496 -12.93 26.99 0.18
C GLU A 496 -11.41 26.87 -0.07
N PRO A 497 -10.98 26.43 -1.28
CA PRO A 497 -9.57 26.40 -1.63
C PRO A 497 -8.94 27.78 -1.46
N PRO A 498 -7.75 27.89 -0.85
CA PRO A 498 -7.08 29.18 -0.70
C PRO A 498 -6.76 29.78 -2.07
N ARG A 499 -6.82 31.12 -2.19
CA ARG A 499 -6.41 31.85 -3.41
C ARG A 499 -4.95 31.62 -3.80
N ARG A 500 -4.11 31.16 -2.86
CA ARG A 500 -2.74 30.70 -3.07
C ARG A 500 -2.65 29.21 -2.78
N ALA A 501 -2.26 28.41 -3.77
CA ALA A 501 -1.85 27.04 -3.52
C ALA A 501 -0.48 27.04 -2.82
N GLY A 502 -0.39 26.41 -1.64
CA GLY A 502 0.84 26.22 -0.89
C GLY A 502 1.08 24.74 -0.64
N ALA A 503 2.33 24.27 -0.79
CA ALA A 503 2.67 22.92 -0.35
C ALA A 503 2.73 22.95 1.17
N GLY A 504 1.67 22.47 1.82
CA GLY A 504 1.70 22.25 3.25
C GLY A 504 2.65 21.10 3.57
N THR A 505 3.56 21.28 4.52
CA THR A 505 4.17 20.12 5.18
C THR A 505 3.06 19.47 5.99
N LEU A 506 2.65 18.26 5.57
CA LEU A 506 1.64 17.52 6.29
C LEU A 506 2.20 17.02 7.62
N THR A 507 1.45 17.23 8.69
CA THR A 507 1.74 16.68 10.02
C THR A 507 0.89 15.43 10.21
N GLY A 508 1.53 14.30 10.55
CA GLY A 508 0.84 13.04 10.82
C GLY A 508 0.41 12.92 12.27
N VAL A 509 -0.82 12.47 12.50
CA VAL A 509 -1.29 11.95 13.78
C VAL A 509 -1.58 10.47 13.59
N ASP A 510 -0.92 9.62 14.37
CA ASP A 510 -1.12 8.17 14.30
C ASP A 510 -2.54 7.80 14.73
N VAL A 511 -3.11 6.83 14.02
CA VAL A 511 -4.33 6.12 14.42
C VAL A 511 -3.85 4.84 15.10
N CYS A 512 -3.85 4.85 16.43
CA CYS A 512 -3.30 3.78 17.25
C CYS A 512 -4.21 2.55 17.23
N CYS A 513 -3.97 1.63 16.30
CA CYS A 513 -4.54 0.29 16.36
C CYS A 513 -3.53 -0.68 16.97
N ALA A 514 -3.92 -1.38 18.04
CA ALA A 514 -3.15 -2.51 18.53
C ALA A 514 -2.96 -3.53 17.39
N PRO A 515 -1.80 -4.21 17.30
CA PRO A 515 -1.56 -5.22 16.26
C PRO A 515 -2.68 -6.27 16.18
N GLU A 516 -3.24 -6.66 17.33
CA GLU A 516 -4.37 -7.60 17.43
C GLU A 516 -5.63 -7.06 16.75
N THR A 517 -5.90 -5.74 16.88
CA THR A 517 -7.03 -5.08 16.19
C THR A 517 -6.83 -5.07 14.68
N ALA A 518 -5.61 -4.80 14.22
CA ALA A 518 -5.28 -4.81 12.80
C ALA A 518 -5.44 -6.21 12.17
N GLU A 519 -4.98 -7.26 12.86
CA GLU A 519 -5.20 -8.64 12.42
C GLU A 519 -6.68 -9.01 12.45
N ALA A 520 -7.40 -8.66 13.53
CA ALA A 520 -8.83 -8.91 13.62
C ALA A 520 -9.60 -8.19 12.49
N LEU A 521 -9.24 -6.97 12.11
CA LEU A 521 -9.83 -6.29 10.95
C LEU A 521 -9.64 -7.08 9.64
N ARG A 522 -8.46 -7.68 9.43
CA ARG A 522 -8.21 -8.53 8.25
C ARG A 522 -9.08 -9.78 8.29
N GLU A 523 -9.15 -10.45 9.43
CA GLU A 523 -9.99 -11.64 9.62
C GLU A 523 -11.47 -11.31 9.36
N ARG A 524 -11.96 -10.20 9.94
CA ARG A 524 -13.34 -9.72 9.72
C ARG A 524 -13.62 -9.32 8.28
N ALA A 525 -12.64 -8.75 7.57
CA ALA A 525 -12.78 -8.45 6.15
C ALA A 525 -13.03 -9.74 5.35
N VAL A 526 -12.20 -10.77 5.60
CA VAL A 526 -12.30 -12.08 4.96
C VAL A 526 -13.66 -12.73 5.26
N GLU A 527 -14.06 -12.80 6.53
CA GLU A 527 -15.36 -13.35 6.94
C GLU A 527 -16.55 -12.63 6.29
N ALA A 528 -16.46 -11.30 6.14
CA ALA A 528 -17.50 -10.49 5.54
C ALA A 528 -17.52 -10.55 4.00
N GLY A 529 -16.52 -11.18 3.38
CA GLY A 529 -16.34 -11.26 1.92
C GLY A 529 -15.86 -9.96 1.27
N VAL A 530 -15.24 -9.06 2.05
CA VAL A 530 -14.75 -7.74 1.58
C VAL A 530 -13.24 -7.61 1.76
N THR A 531 -12.63 -6.65 1.06
CA THR A 531 -11.21 -6.30 1.28
C THR A 531 -11.03 -5.43 2.52
N LEU A 532 -9.83 -5.47 3.12
CA LEU A 532 -9.45 -4.55 4.19
C LEU A 532 -9.63 -3.08 3.75
N ASN A 533 -9.21 -2.74 2.53
CA ASN A 533 -9.38 -1.39 1.97
C ASN A 533 -10.85 -0.94 1.98
N ALA A 534 -11.80 -1.83 1.67
CA ALA A 534 -13.22 -1.51 1.71
C ALA A 534 -13.73 -1.22 3.13
N LEU A 535 -13.26 -1.96 4.15
CA LEU A 535 -13.55 -1.65 5.56
C LEU A 535 -12.94 -0.30 5.98
N ILE A 536 -11.71 -0.03 5.59
CA ILE A 536 -11.00 1.23 5.86
C ILE A 536 -11.75 2.41 5.24
N GLN A 537 -12.19 2.30 3.99
CA GLN A 537 -12.96 3.35 3.31
C GLN A 537 -14.35 3.56 3.95
N ALA A 538 -15.01 2.50 4.41
CA ALA A 538 -16.25 2.63 5.16
C ALA A 538 -16.02 3.39 6.47
N GLY A 539 -14.98 3.04 7.23
CA GLY A 539 -14.60 3.75 8.46
C GLY A 539 -14.24 5.22 8.23
N TRP A 540 -13.51 5.51 7.15
CA TRP A 540 -13.23 6.89 6.75
C TRP A 540 -14.50 7.67 6.37
N GLY A 541 -15.43 7.04 5.66
CA GLY A 541 -16.74 7.63 5.37
C GLY A 541 -17.50 8.03 6.64
N LEU A 542 -17.44 7.22 7.69
CA LEU A 542 -18.03 7.56 9.00
C LEU A 542 -17.32 8.74 9.69
N ALA A 543 -15.99 8.82 9.59
CA ALA A 543 -15.23 9.96 10.10
C ALA A 543 -15.60 11.26 9.36
N LEU A 544 -15.75 11.21 8.04
CA LEU A 544 -16.19 12.37 7.25
C LEU A 544 -17.64 12.75 7.52
N ARG A 545 -18.53 11.76 7.71
CA ARG A 545 -19.92 12.01 8.14
C ARG A 545 -19.93 12.82 9.44
N ARG A 546 -19.03 12.48 10.38
CA ARG A 546 -18.88 13.25 11.63
C ARG A 546 -18.35 14.66 11.39
N LEU A 547 -17.32 14.82 10.56
CA LEU A 547 -16.68 16.11 10.29
C LEU A 547 -17.57 17.08 9.49
N THR A 548 -18.43 16.54 8.63
CA THR A 548 -19.28 17.33 7.71
C THR A 548 -20.73 17.41 8.17
N GLY A 549 -21.18 16.53 9.07
CA GLY A 549 -22.59 16.37 9.42
C GLY A 549 -23.45 15.80 8.29
N SER A 550 -22.84 15.27 7.21
CA SER A 550 -23.56 14.77 6.03
C SER A 550 -23.60 13.24 6.00
N ASP A 551 -24.79 12.68 5.76
CA ASP A 551 -24.97 11.24 5.56
C ASP A 551 -24.54 10.77 4.15
N ASP A 552 -24.17 11.69 3.26
CA ASP A 552 -23.72 11.43 1.89
C ASP A 552 -22.36 12.12 1.68
N VAL A 553 -21.28 11.35 1.81
CA VAL A 553 -19.91 11.86 1.75
C VAL A 553 -19.18 11.35 0.52
N VAL A 554 -18.43 12.25 -0.11
CA VAL A 554 -17.53 11.97 -1.22
C VAL A 554 -16.09 12.30 -0.81
N PHE A 555 -15.17 11.40 -1.09
CA PHE A 555 -13.73 11.62 -0.87
C PHE A 555 -12.91 10.99 -1.98
N GLY A 556 -11.64 11.37 -2.09
CA GLY A 556 -10.73 10.78 -3.06
C GLY A 556 -10.14 9.47 -2.55
N THR A 557 -9.87 8.53 -3.45
CA THR A 557 -8.94 7.42 -3.19
C THR A 557 -7.97 7.26 -4.34
N THR A 558 -6.74 6.86 -4.04
CA THR A 558 -5.73 6.58 -5.06
C THR A 558 -5.86 5.16 -5.57
N THR A 559 -6.04 4.98 -6.88
CA THR A 559 -5.91 3.67 -7.54
C THR A 559 -4.43 3.41 -7.87
N SER A 560 -4.06 2.15 -8.09
CA SER A 560 -2.71 1.83 -8.57
C SER A 560 -2.52 2.21 -10.05
N GLY A 561 -3.58 2.14 -10.85
CA GLY A 561 -3.55 2.22 -12.31
C GLY A 561 -2.84 1.04 -12.99
N ARG A 562 -2.43 0.04 -12.21
CA ARG A 562 -1.68 -1.13 -12.69
C ARG A 562 -2.59 -2.30 -13.10
N ASP A 563 -3.89 -2.15 -12.94
CA ASP A 563 -4.91 -3.07 -13.44
C ASP A 563 -5.13 -2.94 -14.96
N ALA A 564 -4.60 -1.87 -15.57
CA ALA A 564 -4.56 -1.63 -17.01
C ALA A 564 -4.05 -2.85 -17.80
N ALA A 565 -4.67 -3.14 -18.95
CA ALA A 565 -4.36 -4.30 -19.78
C ALA A 565 -3.09 -4.11 -20.62
N VAL A 566 -1.98 -3.77 -19.94
CA VAL A 566 -0.67 -3.53 -20.54
C VAL A 566 0.29 -4.65 -20.13
N PRO A 567 0.94 -5.36 -21.07
CA PRO A 567 1.94 -6.37 -20.74
C PRO A 567 3.08 -5.77 -19.89
N GLY A 568 3.41 -6.42 -18.77
CA GLY A 568 4.47 -5.94 -17.88
C GLY A 568 4.14 -4.63 -17.14
N ILE A 569 2.86 -4.27 -17.01
CA ILE A 569 2.42 -3.05 -16.31
C ILE A 569 2.96 -2.95 -14.88
N ASP A 570 3.13 -4.07 -14.19
CA ASP A 570 3.68 -4.14 -12.84
C ASP A 570 5.20 -3.94 -12.78
N GLU A 571 5.88 -3.89 -13.93
CA GLU A 571 7.32 -3.62 -14.09
C GLU A 571 7.63 -2.22 -14.66
N ILE A 572 6.62 -1.45 -15.07
CA ILE A 572 6.79 -0.09 -15.60
C ILE A 572 7.19 0.88 -14.48
N VAL A 573 8.26 1.65 -14.68
CA VAL A 573 8.55 2.85 -13.88
C VAL A 573 7.83 4.06 -14.49
N GLY A 574 6.89 4.65 -13.76
CA GLY A 574 6.03 5.72 -14.26
C GLY A 574 4.89 6.10 -13.31
N LEU A 575 4.19 7.20 -13.58
CA LEU A 575 3.05 7.65 -12.77
C LEU A 575 1.74 6.99 -13.25
N CYS A 576 1.44 5.80 -12.75
CA CYS A 576 0.22 5.08 -13.12
C CYS A 576 -0.96 5.38 -12.20
N ILE A 577 -0.71 5.83 -10.96
CA ILE A 577 -1.79 6.14 -10.02
C ILE A 577 -2.74 7.21 -10.57
N ASN A 578 -4.02 7.08 -10.22
CA ASN A 578 -5.02 8.13 -10.43
C ASN A 578 -5.85 8.32 -9.15
N THR A 579 -6.50 9.47 -9.01
CA THR A 579 -7.38 9.77 -7.88
C THR A 579 -8.82 9.74 -8.37
N VAL A 580 -9.61 8.83 -7.80
CA VAL A 580 -11.01 8.64 -8.14
C VAL A 580 -11.92 8.94 -6.95
N PRO A 581 -13.15 9.44 -7.16
CA PRO A 581 -14.09 9.65 -6.09
C PRO A 581 -14.61 8.32 -5.53
N VAL A 582 -14.85 8.30 -4.23
CA VAL A 582 -15.61 7.27 -3.52
C VAL A 582 -16.76 7.98 -2.82
N ARG A 583 -17.98 7.52 -3.06
CA ARG A 583 -19.20 8.02 -2.42
C ARG A 583 -19.70 7.01 -1.39
N VAL A 584 -19.87 7.44 -0.15
CA VAL A 584 -20.41 6.63 0.94
C VAL A 584 -21.67 7.30 1.46
N ARG A 585 -22.79 6.55 1.43
CA ARG A 585 -24.05 6.97 2.03
C ARG A 585 -24.31 6.11 3.25
N ALA A 586 -24.36 6.73 4.42
CA ALA A 586 -24.45 6.02 5.70
C ALA A 586 -25.56 6.60 6.57
N ALA A 587 -26.72 5.94 6.60
CA ALA A 587 -27.80 6.25 7.53
C ALA A 587 -27.54 5.58 8.90
N GLU A 588 -28.18 6.08 9.96
CA GLU A 588 -27.97 5.55 11.33
C GLU A 588 -28.34 4.07 11.48
N GLY A 589 -29.38 3.62 10.77
CA GLY A 589 -29.85 2.23 10.80
C GLY A 589 -29.04 1.26 9.95
N ASP A 590 -28.10 1.75 9.13
CA ASP A 590 -27.27 0.89 8.29
C ASP A 590 -26.26 0.11 9.14
N ARG A 591 -25.72 -0.96 8.55
CA ARG A 591 -24.63 -1.74 9.14
C ARG A 591 -23.32 -1.40 8.47
N VAL A 592 -22.22 -1.31 9.22
CA VAL A 592 -20.94 -0.89 8.64
C VAL A 592 -20.42 -1.90 7.60
N VAL A 593 -20.64 -3.19 7.80
CA VAL A 593 -20.32 -4.22 6.80
C VAL A 593 -21.05 -3.98 5.46
N THR A 594 -22.28 -3.44 5.49
CA THR A 594 -23.02 -3.09 4.27
C THR A 594 -22.35 -1.93 3.55
N LEU A 595 -21.88 -0.92 4.28
CA LEU A 595 -21.11 0.20 3.71
C LEU A 595 -19.81 -0.28 3.07
N ALA A 596 -19.10 -1.21 3.71
CA ALA A 596 -17.88 -1.79 3.15
C ALA A 596 -18.16 -2.60 1.87
N ARG A 597 -19.25 -3.39 1.84
CA ARG A 597 -19.68 -4.09 0.62
C ARG A 597 -20.03 -3.12 -0.51
N GLN A 598 -20.70 -2.02 -0.20
CA GLN A 598 -21.01 -0.96 -1.17
C GLN A 598 -19.73 -0.29 -1.69
N ALA A 599 -18.78 0.06 -0.82
CA ALA A 599 -17.50 0.64 -1.21
C ALA A 599 -16.71 -0.31 -2.14
N GLN A 600 -16.67 -1.61 -1.83
CA GLN A 600 -16.06 -2.61 -2.71
C GLN A 600 -16.78 -2.72 -4.06
N ALA A 601 -18.11 -2.82 -4.05
CA ALA A 601 -18.89 -2.91 -5.27
C ALA A 601 -18.71 -1.66 -6.15
N HIS A 602 -18.62 -0.48 -5.54
CA HIS A 602 -18.32 0.77 -6.21
C HIS A 602 -16.94 0.75 -6.87
N GLN A 603 -15.89 0.31 -6.15
CA GLN A 603 -14.55 0.16 -6.75
C GLN A 603 -14.55 -0.77 -7.96
N VAL A 604 -15.21 -1.93 -7.88
CA VAL A 604 -15.29 -2.88 -9.01
C VAL A 604 -16.08 -2.29 -10.18
N LYS A 605 -17.22 -1.64 -9.92
CA LYS A 605 -18.06 -0.98 -10.94
C LYS A 605 -17.29 0.10 -11.70
N PHE A 606 -16.47 0.88 -11.00
CA PHE A 606 -15.77 2.04 -11.57
C PHE A 606 -14.33 1.77 -12.01
N ALA A 607 -13.77 0.59 -11.77
CA ALA A 607 -12.43 0.23 -12.23
C ALA A 607 -12.24 0.47 -13.75
N PRO A 608 -13.16 0.08 -14.66
CA PRO A 608 -13.02 0.38 -16.09
C PRO A 608 -13.04 1.88 -16.44
N HIS A 609 -13.54 2.73 -15.52
CA HIS A 609 -13.67 4.17 -15.69
C HIS A 609 -12.66 4.96 -14.85
N ALA A 610 -11.75 4.26 -14.13
CA ALA A 610 -10.78 4.88 -13.24
C ALA A 610 -9.68 5.65 -13.98
N HIS A 611 -9.63 5.56 -15.31
CA HIS A 611 -8.71 6.33 -16.16
C HIS A 611 -9.14 7.80 -16.37
N LEU A 612 -10.36 8.18 -16.00
CA LEU A 612 -10.84 9.55 -16.18
C LEU A 612 -10.14 10.53 -15.22
N GLY A 613 -9.75 11.70 -15.74
CA GLY A 613 -9.19 12.77 -14.92
C GLY A 613 -10.22 13.48 -14.05
N LEU A 614 -9.91 13.65 -12.76
CA LEU A 614 -10.78 14.34 -11.80
C LEU A 614 -11.16 15.76 -12.24
N GLY A 615 -10.22 16.50 -12.83
CA GLY A 615 -10.47 17.86 -13.33
C GLY A 615 -11.55 17.93 -14.42
N ARG A 616 -11.64 16.91 -15.29
CA ARG A 616 -12.68 16.82 -16.33
C ARG A 616 -14.05 16.51 -15.73
N LEU A 617 -14.07 15.67 -14.69
CA LEU A 617 -15.30 15.36 -13.95
C LEU A 617 -15.83 16.57 -13.17
N GLN A 618 -14.93 17.34 -12.55
CA GLN A 618 -15.24 18.61 -11.89
C GLN A 618 -15.81 19.64 -12.87
N GLU A 619 -15.24 19.73 -14.08
CA GLU A 619 -15.74 20.59 -15.16
C GLU A 619 -17.17 20.23 -15.54
N GLU A 620 -17.45 18.95 -15.79
CA GLU A 620 -18.78 18.47 -16.17
C GLU A 620 -19.83 18.70 -15.08
N LEU A 621 -19.44 18.54 -13.80
CA LEU A 621 -20.31 18.77 -12.66
C LEU A 621 -20.44 20.27 -12.29
N GLY A 622 -19.67 21.15 -12.93
CA GLY A 622 -19.70 22.58 -12.65
C GLY A 622 -19.23 22.96 -11.24
N VAL A 623 -18.36 22.15 -10.62
CA VAL A 623 -17.85 22.38 -9.26
C VAL A 623 -16.34 22.59 -9.25
N PRO A 624 -15.82 23.56 -8.48
CA PRO A 624 -14.38 23.84 -8.41
C PRO A 624 -13.59 22.73 -7.72
N ALA A 625 -14.21 21.99 -6.79
CA ALA A 625 -13.65 20.82 -6.13
C ALA A 625 -14.80 19.90 -5.67
N LEU A 626 -14.61 18.58 -5.80
CA LEU A 626 -15.58 17.58 -5.31
C LEU A 626 -15.34 17.22 -3.84
N PHE A 627 -14.06 17.16 -3.45
CA PHE A 627 -13.59 16.81 -2.12
C PHE A 627 -12.21 17.41 -1.91
N ASP A 628 -11.82 17.61 -0.66
CA ASP A 628 -10.48 18.03 -0.24
C ASP A 628 -9.82 16.99 0.70
N THR A 629 -10.39 15.80 0.78
CA THR A 629 -9.84 14.68 1.54
C THR A 629 -9.54 13.49 0.65
N VAL A 630 -8.47 12.75 0.98
CA VAL A 630 -8.08 11.55 0.22
C VAL A 630 -7.67 10.42 1.16
N VAL A 631 -8.05 9.19 0.81
CA VAL A 631 -7.55 7.95 1.42
C VAL A 631 -6.47 7.37 0.53
N VAL A 632 -5.26 7.26 1.08
CA VAL A 632 -4.10 6.65 0.42
C VAL A 632 -3.84 5.30 1.09
N PHE A 633 -4.26 4.22 0.43
CA PHE A 633 -4.05 2.85 0.88
C PHE A 633 -2.86 2.24 0.14
N GLN A 634 -1.73 2.07 0.83
CA GLN A 634 -0.48 1.54 0.29
C GLN A 634 -0.28 0.09 0.76
N SER A 635 -0.37 -0.84 -0.19
CA SER A 635 -0.11 -2.26 0.03
C SER A 635 0.91 -2.77 -0.99
N TYR A 636 1.87 -1.93 -1.39
CA TYR A 636 2.79 -2.25 -2.48
C TYR A 636 3.66 -3.47 -2.13
N PRO A 637 3.93 -4.37 -3.08
CA PRO A 637 4.85 -5.46 -2.82
C PRO A 637 6.24 -4.86 -2.68
N ARG A 638 6.87 -4.95 -1.51
CA ARG A 638 8.19 -4.33 -1.30
C ARG A 638 9.30 -4.93 -2.16
N ARG A 639 9.03 -5.98 -2.95
CA ARG A 639 10.01 -6.76 -3.72
C ARG A 639 11.28 -7.01 -2.90
N ALA A 640 11.11 -7.19 -1.58
CA ALA A 640 12.20 -7.12 -0.61
C ALA A 640 13.22 -8.24 -0.88
N GLY A 641 12.73 -9.43 -1.27
CA GLY A 641 13.57 -10.54 -1.72
C GLY A 641 14.36 -10.23 -2.99
N GLU A 642 13.74 -9.63 -4.01
CA GLU A 642 14.44 -9.24 -5.25
C GLU A 642 15.48 -8.16 -5.01
N ILE A 643 15.14 -7.16 -4.19
CA ILE A 643 16.05 -6.08 -3.81
C ILE A 643 17.21 -6.64 -2.98
N ALA A 644 16.93 -7.50 -2.00
CA ALA A 644 17.94 -8.15 -1.19
C ALA A 644 18.87 -9.02 -2.04
N ALA A 645 18.33 -9.77 -3.00
CA ALA A 645 19.11 -10.57 -3.93
C ALA A 645 20.00 -9.69 -4.84
N ALA A 646 19.45 -8.60 -5.39
CA ALA A 646 20.22 -7.65 -6.20
C ALA A 646 21.32 -6.94 -5.40
N ALA A 647 21.01 -6.52 -4.17
CA ALA A 647 21.96 -5.93 -3.24
C ALA A 647 23.06 -6.92 -2.87
N ALA A 648 22.72 -8.17 -2.53
CA ALA A 648 23.68 -9.21 -2.20
C ALA A 648 24.65 -9.50 -3.37
N CYS A 649 24.14 -9.53 -4.60
CA CYS A 649 24.99 -9.65 -5.80
C CYS A 649 25.96 -8.46 -5.97
N ALA A 650 25.60 -7.29 -5.46
CA ALA A 650 26.46 -6.11 -5.41
C ALA A 650 27.42 -6.10 -4.21
N GLY A 651 27.34 -7.08 -3.30
CA GLY A 651 28.05 -7.05 -2.02
C GLY A 651 27.49 -6.05 -1.01
N LEU A 652 26.22 -5.66 -1.19
CA LEU A 652 25.52 -4.66 -0.37
C LEU A 652 24.35 -5.29 0.38
N SER A 653 23.88 -4.62 1.42
CA SER A 653 22.58 -4.89 2.06
C SER A 653 21.79 -3.60 2.23
N VAL A 654 20.47 -3.68 2.07
CA VAL A 654 19.57 -2.56 2.31
C VAL A 654 19.12 -2.60 3.77
N ALA A 655 19.53 -1.62 4.56
CA ALA A 655 19.26 -1.55 6.00
C ALA A 655 17.98 -0.79 6.34
N GLY A 656 17.51 0.07 5.44
CA GLY A 656 16.37 0.94 5.69
C GLY A 656 15.88 1.66 4.44
N PHE A 657 14.61 2.08 4.48
CA PHE A 657 13.96 2.86 3.44
C PHE A 657 13.03 3.89 4.07
N GLN A 658 13.08 5.12 3.55
CA GLN A 658 12.14 6.19 3.88
C GLN A 658 11.68 6.87 2.59
N SER A 659 10.38 7.16 2.51
CA SER A 659 9.78 7.94 1.43
C SER A 659 9.08 9.16 2.03
N SER A 660 9.24 10.31 1.40
CA SER A 660 8.59 11.56 1.79
C SER A 660 8.06 12.26 0.56
N SER A 661 6.84 12.79 0.64
CA SER A 661 6.17 13.44 -0.49
C SER A 661 5.32 14.63 -0.06
N THR A 662 5.20 15.64 -0.92
CA THR A 662 4.20 16.72 -0.80
C THR A 662 2.99 16.48 -1.69
N GLY A 663 1.83 16.94 -1.24
CA GLY A 663 0.56 16.87 -1.99
C GLY A 663 -0.28 18.12 -1.82
N ASN A 664 -1.43 18.16 -2.50
CA ASN A 664 -2.35 19.31 -2.50
C ASN A 664 -3.53 19.16 -1.50
N TYR A 665 -3.81 17.96 -1.02
CA TYR A 665 -4.95 17.70 -0.13
C TYR A 665 -4.66 18.11 1.33
N PRO A 666 -5.53 18.91 1.97
CA PRO A 666 -5.35 19.37 3.35
C PRO A 666 -5.51 18.27 4.40
N LEU A 667 -6.23 17.19 4.10
CA LEU A 667 -6.44 16.07 5.02
C LEU A 667 -6.32 14.75 4.25
N VAL A 668 -5.36 13.93 4.65
CA VAL A 668 -5.03 12.65 4.03
C VAL A 668 -5.13 11.56 5.08
N PHE A 669 -5.93 10.54 4.83
CA PHE A 669 -5.89 9.32 5.64
C PHE A 669 -4.99 8.30 4.95
N ARG A 670 -3.83 8.04 5.56
CA ARG A 670 -2.82 7.13 5.03
C ARG A 670 -2.87 5.80 5.77
N VAL A 671 -2.90 4.72 5.01
CA VAL A 671 -2.85 3.34 5.52
C VAL A 671 -1.77 2.59 4.78
N ASP A 672 -0.75 2.11 5.50
CA ASP A 672 0.30 1.26 4.96
C ASP A 672 0.10 -0.18 5.50
N VAL A 673 0.12 -1.17 4.62
CA VAL A 673 -0.19 -2.57 4.94
C VAL A 673 1.00 -3.45 4.54
N ASP A 674 2.00 -3.54 5.43
CA ASP A 674 3.14 -4.51 5.45
C ASP A 674 4.32 -3.88 6.24
N PRO A 675 4.93 -4.57 7.25
CA PRO A 675 4.59 -5.91 7.73
C PRO A 675 3.43 -5.87 8.73
N ALA A 676 3.14 -4.68 9.25
CA ALA A 676 1.98 -4.37 10.07
C ALA A 676 1.08 -3.37 9.32
N VAL A 677 -0.18 -3.27 9.76
CA VAL A 677 -1.04 -2.17 9.33
C VAL A 677 -0.68 -0.94 10.16
N THR A 678 -0.18 0.12 9.52
CA THR A 678 0.03 1.42 10.16
C THR A 678 -0.91 2.43 9.53
N MET A 679 -1.50 3.28 10.36
CA MET A 679 -2.52 4.23 9.94
C MET A 679 -2.21 5.61 10.52
N SER A 680 -2.35 6.65 9.71
CA SER A 680 -2.19 8.03 10.18
C SER A 680 -3.13 8.99 9.46
N VAL A 681 -3.60 9.99 10.20
CA VAL A 681 -4.29 11.16 9.65
C VAL A 681 -3.25 12.26 9.46
N GLN A 682 -2.94 12.59 8.22
CA GLN A 682 -2.00 13.63 7.87
C GLN A 682 -2.76 14.91 7.49
N TYR A 683 -2.38 16.03 8.08
CA TYR A 683 -3.10 17.29 7.87
C TYR A 683 -2.18 18.47 7.62
N ASP A 684 -2.68 19.43 6.85
CA ASP A 684 -2.06 20.72 6.61
C ASP A 684 -2.41 21.69 7.75
N HIS A 685 -1.44 21.97 8.63
CA HIS A 685 -1.63 22.84 9.80
C HIS A 685 -2.05 24.27 9.46
N THR A 686 -1.89 24.71 8.21
CA THR A 686 -2.34 26.04 7.76
C THR A 686 -3.82 26.07 7.38
N ARG A 687 -4.42 24.90 7.13
CA ARG A 687 -5.79 24.75 6.63
C ARG A 687 -6.70 23.91 7.51
N PHE A 688 -6.13 23.08 8.39
CA PHE A 688 -6.88 22.16 9.21
C PHE A 688 -6.39 22.18 10.67
N PRO A 689 -7.29 22.37 11.66
CA PRO A 689 -6.89 22.44 13.07
C PRO A 689 -6.29 21.14 13.58
N ALA A 690 -5.18 21.24 14.33
CA ALA A 690 -4.49 20.08 14.92
C ALA A 690 -5.40 19.27 15.87
N GLU A 691 -6.26 19.96 16.62
CA GLU A 691 -7.20 19.34 17.55
C GLU A 691 -8.26 18.49 16.82
N GLU A 692 -8.76 18.97 15.67
CA GLU A 692 -9.71 18.24 14.83
C GLU A 692 -9.05 17.03 14.17
N ALA A 693 -7.79 17.15 13.71
CA ALA A 693 -7.05 16.02 13.16
C ALA A 693 -6.83 14.92 14.21
N ALA A 694 -6.45 15.31 15.43
CA ALA A 694 -6.29 14.38 16.54
C ALA A 694 -7.61 13.76 17.00
N ALA A 695 -8.72 14.51 16.99
CA ALA A 695 -10.05 13.97 17.26
C ALA A 695 -10.48 12.96 16.19
N THR A 696 -10.19 13.26 14.92
CA THR A 696 -10.45 12.36 13.78
C THR A 696 -9.67 11.05 13.92
N ALA A 697 -8.38 11.11 14.27
CA ALA A 697 -7.56 9.92 14.50
C ALA A 697 -8.14 9.04 15.63
N ARG A 698 -8.46 9.64 16.79
CA ARG A 698 -9.08 8.91 17.91
C ARG A 698 -10.44 8.30 17.57
N PHE A 699 -11.24 8.99 16.75
CA PHE A 699 -12.52 8.44 16.30
C PHE A 699 -12.32 7.23 15.38
N LEU A 700 -11.34 7.30 14.47
CA LEU A 700 -10.99 6.15 13.62
C LEU A 700 -10.51 4.95 14.45
N GLU A 701 -9.72 5.17 15.51
CA GLU A 701 -9.34 4.10 16.45
C GLU A 701 -10.59 3.38 16.99
N GLN A 702 -11.56 4.13 17.49
CA GLN A 702 -12.80 3.58 18.05
C GLN A 702 -13.68 2.89 17.01
N VAL A 703 -13.73 3.42 15.78
CA VAL A 703 -14.41 2.80 14.65
C VAL A 703 -13.77 1.44 14.35
N PHE A 704 -12.45 1.42 14.20
CA PHE A 704 -11.72 0.21 13.84
C PHE A 704 -11.71 -0.85 14.93
N GLU A 705 -11.67 -0.47 16.21
CA GLU A 705 -11.91 -1.39 17.33
C GLU A 705 -13.31 -2.00 17.29
N ALA A 706 -14.34 -1.19 17.00
CA ALA A 706 -15.72 -1.69 16.87
C ALA A 706 -15.85 -2.66 15.69
N LEU A 707 -15.21 -2.38 14.56
CA LEU A 707 -15.24 -3.24 13.38
C LEU A 707 -14.45 -4.54 13.56
N ALA A 708 -13.32 -4.48 14.26
CA ALA A 708 -12.56 -5.67 14.65
C ALA A 708 -13.38 -6.59 15.56
N ALA A 709 -14.12 -6.02 16.51
CA ALA A 709 -15.00 -6.76 17.41
C ALA A 709 -16.21 -7.36 16.67
N ASN A 710 -16.94 -6.53 15.90
CA ASN A 710 -18.09 -6.96 15.11
C ASN A 710 -18.35 -5.99 13.94
N PRO A 711 -18.06 -6.37 12.67
CA PRO A 711 -18.31 -5.51 11.52
C PRO A 711 -19.81 -5.31 11.23
N ASP A 712 -20.69 -6.13 11.82
CA ASP A 712 -22.15 -6.05 11.69
C ASP A 712 -22.79 -4.99 12.63
N THR A 713 -21.95 -4.20 13.32
CA THR A 713 -22.38 -3.10 14.20
C THR A 713 -23.18 -2.06 13.41
N ALA A 714 -24.25 -1.54 14.03
CA ALA A 714 -25.05 -0.47 13.46
C ALA A 714 -24.27 0.85 13.42
N VAL A 715 -24.45 1.63 12.36
CA VAL A 715 -23.78 2.92 12.18
C VAL A 715 -24.07 3.86 13.36
N GLY A 716 -25.32 3.95 13.82
CA GLY A 716 -25.69 4.77 14.98
C GLY A 716 -24.86 4.45 16.24
N ALA A 717 -24.65 3.16 16.53
CA ALA A 717 -23.87 2.73 17.69
C ALA A 717 -22.37 3.06 17.58
N VAL A 718 -21.83 3.15 16.36
CA VAL A 718 -20.47 3.64 16.12
C VAL A 718 -20.42 5.17 16.27
N MET A 719 -21.45 5.88 15.81
CA MET A 719 -21.54 7.34 15.88
C MET A 719 -21.82 7.87 17.31
N GLU A 720 -22.28 7.04 18.23
CA GLU A 720 -22.36 7.44 19.65
C GLU A 720 -20.98 7.48 20.34
N ARG A 721 -19.93 6.93 19.71
CA ARG A 721 -18.57 6.91 20.24
C ARG A 721 -17.84 8.22 19.92
N GLY A 722 -17.12 8.75 20.91
CA GLY A 722 -16.21 9.89 20.77
C GLY A 722 -16.86 11.28 20.88
N VAL A 723 -16.06 12.28 21.24
CA VAL A 723 -16.44 13.69 21.34
C VAL A 723 -15.63 14.49 20.32
N PHE A 724 -16.29 15.24 19.46
CA PHE A 724 -15.67 16.20 18.54
C PHE A 724 -15.84 17.64 19.07
N PRO A 725 -14.88 18.54 18.81
CA PRO A 725 -15.09 19.96 19.03
C PRO A 725 -16.26 20.48 18.16
N ALA A 726 -17.06 21.39 18.70
CA ALA A 726 -18.08 22.08 17.90
C ALA A 726 -17.42 22.99 16.86
N ARG A 727 -17.81 22.84 15.60
CA ARG A 727 -17.25 23.61 14.49
C ARG A 727 -17.84 25.02 14.45
N VAL A 728 -16.99 26.03 14.25
CA VAL A 728 -17.40 27.43 14.05
C VAL A 728 -17.47 27.69 12.54
N ASP A 729 -18.63 28.11 12.04
CA ASP A 729 -18.84 28.39 10.61
C ASP A 729 -17.96 29.57 10.14
N ALA A 730 -17.29 29.39 8.99
CA ALA A 730 -16.52 30.44 8.33
C ALA A 730 -17.45 31.35 7.49
N GLN A 731 -17.30 32.67 7.63
CA GLN A 731 -18.09 33.67 6.90
C GLN A 731 -17.55 33.95 5.49
N PRO A 732 -18.42 34.17 4.50
CA PRO A 732 -18.02 34.60 3.16
C PRO A 732 -17.69 36.11 3.11
N VAL A 733 -16.63 36.47 2.38
CA VAL A 733 -16.16 37.87 2.19
C VAL A 733 -16.70 38.45 0.87
N SER A 734 -17.11 39.72 0.91
CA SER A 734 -17.83 40.45 -0.16
C SER A 734 -16.96 40.92 -1.35
N ARG A 735 -17.61 41.14 -2.50
CA ARG A 735 -17.09 41.68 -3.77
C ARG A 735 -17.13 43.23 -3.83
N PRO A 736 -16.23 43.89 -4.59
CA PRO A 736 -16.36 45.31 -4.94
C PRO A 736 -17.01 45.55 -6.33
N GLU A 737 -17.57 46.75 -6.52
CA GLU A 737 -18.27 47.26 -7.73
C GLU A 737 -17.36 47.97 -8.75
N PRO A 738 -17.79 48.15 -10.04
CA PRO A 738 -16.92 48.50 -11.16
C PRO A 738 -16.87 50.00 -11.52
N ALA A 739 -15.80 50.42 -12.23
CA ALA A 739 -15.73 51.68 -12.98
C ALA A 739 -14.79 51.59 -14.22
N GLU A 740 -15.09 52.44 -15.21
CA GLU A 740 -14.75 52.42 -16.66
C GLU A 740 -13.28 52.72 -17.06
N GLN A 741 -12.72 51.91 -17.97
CA GLN A 741 -12.49 52.17 -19.42
C GLN A 741 -11.64 51.02 -20.00
N GLU A 742 -12.12 50.37 -21.05
CA GLU A 742 -11.44 49.24 -21.71
C GLU A 742 -10.26 49.68 -22.57
N THR A 743 -9.10 49.12 -22.27
CA THR A 743 -7.89 49.23 -23.09
C THR A 743 -7.84 48.15 -24.17
N GLU A 744 -7.03 48.35 -25.21
CA GLU A 744 -6.89 47.38 -26.31
C GLU A 744 -6.43 46.00 -25.84
N MET A 745 -5.53 45.94 -24.85
CA MET A 745 -5.10 44.70 -24.20
C MET A 745 -6.25 44.01 -23.44
N GLU A 746 -7.11 44.77 -22.76
CA GLU A 746 -8.28 44.21 -22.06
C GLU A 746 -9.30 43.67 -23.07
N ARG A 747 -9.53 44.34 -24.21
CA ARG A 747 -10.41 43.81 -25.27
C ARG A 747 -9.85 42.53 -25.90
N ALA A 748 -8.54 42.49 -26.17
CA ALA A 748 -7.89 41.31 -26.71
C ALA A 748 -7.96 40.12 -25.73
N LEU A 749 -7.67 40.35 -24.44
CA LEU A 749 -7.78 39.34 -23.39
C LEU A 749 -9.23 38.91 -23.14
N ALA A 750 -10.20 39.83 -23.18
CA ALA A 750 -11.61 39.50 -23.05
C ALA A 750 -12.09 38.58 -24.19
N GLY A 751 -11.65 38.82 -25.43
CA GLY A 751 -11.91 37.93 -26.56
C GLY A 751 -11.32 36.53 -26.35
N ILE A 752 -10.07 36.45 -25.87
CA ILE A 752 -9.43 35.16 -25.57
C ILE A 752 -10.15 34.43 -24.41
N PHE A 753 -10.57 35.14 -23.37
CA PHE A 753 -11.35 34.56 -22.27
C PHE A 753 -12.69 34.01 -22.77
N ALA A 754 -13.38 34.78 -23.63
CA ALA A 754 -14.67 34.42 -24.20
C ALA A 754 -14.55 33.13 -25.03
N ASP A 755 -13.52 33.05 -25.88
CA ASP A 755 -13.19 31.86 -26.66
C ASP A 755 -12.92 30.63 -25.77
N VAL A 756 -12.09 30.78 -24.73
CA VAL A 756 -11.67 29.67 -23.86
C VAL A 756 -12.81 29.19 -22.96
N LEU A 757 -13.67 30.10 -22.50
CA LEU A 757 -14.83 29.79 -21.64
C LEU A 757 -16.08 29.37 -22.45
N GLY A 758 -16.06 29.55 -23.78
CA GLY A 758 -17.20 29.26 -24.66
C GLY A 758 -18.37 30.22 -24.44
N ARG A 759 -18.10 31.53 -24.33
CA ARG A 759 -19.08 32.59 -24.04
C ARG A 759 -18.99 33.71 -25.08
N ASP A 760 -20.09 34.44 -25.28
CA ASP A 760 -20.16 35.47 -26.33
C ASP A 760 -19.51 36.82 -25.94
N VAL A 761 -19.60 37.23 -24.66
CA VAL A 761 -19.04 38.49 -24.13
C VAL A 761 -18.64 38.31 -22.66
N LEU A 762 -17.52 38.92 -22.24
CA LEU A 762 -17.07 38.95 -20.84
C LEU A 762 -16.70 40.38 -20.43
N GLY A 763 -17.08 40.76 -19.22
CA GLY A 763 -16.69 42.04 -18.62
C GLY A 763 -15.26 42.02 -18.06
N ALA A 764 -14.58 43.16 -18.07
CA ALA A 764 -13.17 43.26 -17.67
C ALA A 764 -12.88 42.81 -16.21
N ASP A 765 -13.88 42.85 -15.34
CA ASP A 765 -13.80 42.52 -13.91
C ASP A 765 -14.43 41.17 -13.55
N GLU A 766 -14.92 40.42 -14.54
CA GLU A 766 -15.44 39.08 -14.32
C GLU A 766 -14.29 38.10 -14.04
N SER A 767 -14.43 37.34 -12.96
CA SER A 767 -13.43 36.34 -12.56
C SER A 767 -13.56 35.09 -13.44
N PHE A 768 -12.45 34.67 -14.03
CA PHE A 768 -12.29 33.48 -14.84
C PHE A 768 -12.90 32.23 -14.17
N PHE A 769 -12.62 32.02 -12.88
CA PHE A 769 -13.12 30.85 -12.13
C PHE A 769 -14.60 30.97 -11.77
N ALA A 770 -15.08 32.18 -11.46
CA ALA A 770 -16.51 32.40 -11.19
C ALA A 770 -17.38 32.13 -12.43
N MET A 771 -16.78 32.23 -13.63
CA MET A 771 -17.44 32.00 -14.91
C MET A 771 -17.29 30.57 -15.43
N GLY A 772 -16.83 29.64 -14.59
CA GLY A 772 -16.66 28.22 -14.94
C GLY A 772 -15.27 27.88 -15.50
N GLY A 773 -14.29 28.74 -15.27
CA GLY A 773 -12.86 28.46 -15.47
C GLY A 773 -12.36 27.39 -14.50
N ASN A 774 -11.45 26.54 -14.98
CA ASN A 774 -10.82 25.48 -14.20
C ASN A 774 -9.37 25.29 -14.65
N SER A 775 -8.66 24.30 -14.10
CA SER A 775 -7.26 24.02 -14.43
C SER A 775 -6.99 23.78 -15.92
N LEU A 776 -7.89 23.05 -16.61
CA LEU A 776 -7.76 22.76 -18.04
C LEU A 776 -7.93 24.02 -18.89
N LYS A 777 -8.95 24.84 -18.57
CA LYS A 777 -9.18 26.11 -19.25
C LYS A 777 -8.07 27.12 -18.96
N ALA A 778 -7.47 27.10 -17.77
CA ALA A 778 -6.36 27.98 -17.41
C ALA A 778 -5.10 27.70 -18.26
N THR A 779 -4.73 26.44 -18.48
CA THR A 779 -3.62 26.09 -19.39
C THR A 779 -3.90 26.48 -20.84
N ARG A 780 -5.16 26.33 -21.28
CA ARG A 780 -5.59 26.78 -22.62
C ARG A 780 -5.50 28.29 -22.78
N LEU A 781 -5.90 29.04 -21.75
CA LEU A 781 -5.80 30.49 -21.71
C LEU A 781 -4.34 30.93 -21.86
N VAL A 782 -3.42 30.33 -21.11
CA VAL A 782 -1.97 30.60 -21.22
C VAL A 782 -1.45 30.35 -22.63
N GLY A 783 -1.72 29.17 -23.22
CA GLY A 783 -1.26 28.86 -24.57
C GLY A 783 -1.88 29.76 -25.64
N ARG A 784 -3.15 30.16 -25.47
CA ARG A 784 -3.84 31.04 -26.41
C ARG A 784 -3.32 32.47 -26.35
N VAL A 785 -3.04 33.00 -25.16
CA VAL A 785 -2.39 34.32 -24.98
C VAL A 785 -1.01 34.32 -25.66
N ARG A 786 -0.19 33.30 -25.43
CA ARG A 786 1.11 33.17 -26.09
C ARG A 786 0.98 33.12 -27.62
N SER A 787 0.04 32.33 -28.14
CA SER A 787 -0.15 32.17 -29.58
C SER A 787 -0.74 33.38 -30.29
N VAL A 788 -1.65 34.12 -29.64
CA VAL A 788 -2.38 35.24 -30.27
C VAL A 788 -1.68 36.57 -30.04
N LEU A 789 -1.10 36.77 -28.86
CA LEU A 789 -0.50 38.05 -28.44
C LEU A 789 1.03 38.02 -28.40
N GLY A 790 1.67 36.85 -28.49
CA GLY A 790 3.12 36.71 -28.36
C GLY A 790 3.64 36.98 -26.94
N LEU A 791 2.76 37.02 -25.94
CA LEU A 791 3.09 37.33 -24.55
C LEU A 791 3.17 36.07 -23.71
N GLU A 792 4.18 35.99 -22.85
CA GLU A 792 4.30 34.92 -21.86
C GLU A 792 3.41 35.21 -20.65
N LEU A 793 2.64 34.22 -20.23
CA LEU A 793 1.75 34.30 -19.08
C LEU A 793 1.89 33.01 -18.26
N SER A 794 2.09 33.12 -16.94
CA SER A 794 2.15 31.92 -16.11
C SER A 794 0.75 31.47 -15.67
N VAL A 795 0.59 30.17 -15.37
CA VAL A 795 -0.65 29.65 -14.77
C VAL A 795 -0.96 30.35 -13.45
N ARG A 796 0.08 30.71 -12.67
CA ARG A 796 -0.06 31.46 -11.43
C ARG A 796 -0.74 32.82 -11.64
N ASP A 797 -0.36 33.55 -12.69
CA ASP A 797 -0.93 34.87 -12.97
C ASP A 797 -2.44 34.79 -13.19
N VAL A 798 -2.91 33.75 -13.90
CA VAL A 798 -4.35 33.48 -14.12
C VAL A 798 -5.10 33.28 -12.80
N PHE A 799 -4.47 32.65 -11.80
CA PHE A 799 -5.09 32.42 -10.50
C PHE A 799 -5.04 33.63 -9.59
N GLU A 800 -3.92 34.33 -9.54
CA GLU A 800 -3.75 35.50 -8.67
C GLU A 800 -4.51 36.73 -9.19
N LYS A 801 -4.66 36.84 -10.51
CA LYS A 801 -5.26 37.98 -11.20
C LYS A 801 -6.37 37.51 -12.14
N ALA A 802 -7.31 36.74 -11.60
CA ALA A 802 -8.35 36.02 -12.35
C ALA A 802 -9.31 36.87 -13.20
N THR A 803 -9.15 38.19 -13.33
CA THR A 803 -9.97 39.04 -14.19
C THR A 803 -9.15 39.51 -15.39
N VAL A 804 -9.84 39.82 -16.50
CA VAL A 804 -9.21 40.39 -17.71
C VAL A 804 -8.37 41.62 -17.36
N ARG A 805 -8.92 42.53 -16.53
CA ARG A 805 -8.22 43.72 -16.02
C ARG A 805 -7.00 43.37 -15.18
N GLY A 806 -7.13 42.37 -14.29
CA GLY A 806 -6.04 41.89 -13.45
C GLY A 806 -4.87 41.38 -14.28
N LEU A 807 -5.14 40.59 -15.31
CA LEU A 807 -4.12 40.06 -16.21
C LEU A 807 -3.49 41.14 -17.11
N ALA A 808 -4.31 42.04 -17.66
CA ALA A 808 -3.83 43.15 -18.48
C ALA A 808 -2.84 44.03 -17.71
N ALA A 809 -3.07 44.23 -16.40
CA ALA A 809 -2.18 44.97 -15.54
C ALA A 809 -0.83 44.26 -15.30
N CYS A 810 -0.81 42.93 -15.19
CA CYS A 810 0.43 42.14 -15.04
C CYS A 810 1.27 42.14 -16.32
N LEU A 811 0.63 42.00 -17.48
CA LEU A 811 1.33 41.94 -18.76
C LEU A 811 1.97 43.28 -19.16
N ARG A 812 1.46 44.41 -18.68
CA ARG A 812 2.07 45.74 -18.89
C ARG A 812 3.38 45.98 -18.13
N VAL A 813 3.62 45.22 -17.06
CA VAL A 813 4.80 45.41 -16.19
C VAL A 813 6.00 44.59 -16.69
N SER A 814 5.77 43.60 -17.56
CA SER A 814 6.80 42.64 -17.99
C SER A 814 7.56 43.06 -19.26
N ASP A 815 7.27 44.24 -19.83
CA ASP A 815 7.90 44.79 -21.05
C ASP A 815 9.18 45.61 -20.78
N VAL A 816 9.74 45.56 -19.57
CA VAL A 816 11.04 46.17 -19.25
C VAL A 816 11.86 45.15 -18.45
N ASP A 817 12.98 44.74 -19.05
CA ASP A 817 14.03 43.85 -18.51
C ASP A 817 13.78 42.33 -18.59
N GLY A 818 14.02 41.79 -19.79
CA GLY A 818 14.34 40.38 -19.95
C GLY A 818 15.72 40.05 -19.38
N GLU A 819 15.78 39.57 -18.14
CA GLU A 819 16.84 38.68 -17.67
C GLU A 819 16.21 37.39 -17.13
N PRO A 820 16.74 36.20 -17.49
CA PRO A 820 16.29 34.95 -16.88
C PRO A 820 16.66 34.95 -15.39
N ALA A 821 15.70 34.60 -14.54
CA ALA A 821 15.90 34.44 -13.11
C ALA A 821 17.14 33.58 -12.83
N GLY A 822 18.22 34.24 -12.41
CA GLY A 822 19.49 33.59 -12.11
C GLY A 822 19.32 32.58 -11.00
N VAL A 823 19.66 31.33 -11.30
CA VAL A 823 19.86 30.26 -10.31
C VAL A 823 20.73 30.81 -9.18
N ALA A 824 20.18 30.93 -7.97
CA ALA A 824 20.97 31.26 -6.79
C ALA A 824 22.12 30.26 -6.70
N ALA A 825 23.36 30.78 -6.76
CA ALA A 825 24.56 29.96 -6.69
C ALA A 825 24.53 29.11 -5.41
N ARG A 826 24.52 27.79 -5.59
CA ARG A 826 24.61 26.81 -4.50
C ARG A 826 25.85 27.10 -3.64
N PRO A 827 25.77 27.07 -2.31
CA PRO A 827 26.97 27.05 -1.48
C PRO A 827 27.72 25.74 -1.78
N VAL A 828 28.88 25.85 -2.41
CA VAL A 828 29.81 24.73 -2.56
C VAL A 828 30.29 24.37 -1.15
N LEU A 829 29.81 23.26 -0.60
CA LEU A 829 30.41 22.63 0.57
C LEU A 829 31.85 22.29 0.20
N ARG A 830 32.80 23.12 0.67
CA ARG A 830 34.22 22.96 0.37
C ARG A 830 34.69 21.61 0.93
N LYS A 831 35.24 20.80 0.02
CA LYS A 831 36.14 19.68 0.30
C LYS A 831 37.21 20.16 1.30
N ARG A 832 37.12 19.79 2.58
CA ARG A 832 38.28 19.81 3.46
C ARG A 832 39.09 18.58 3.12
N VAL A 833 40.01 18.74 2.18
CA VAL A 833 41.20 17.87 2.13
C VAL A 833 42.00 18.24 3.39
N GLY A 834 41.88 17.42 4.42
CA GLY A 834 42.71 17.54 5.61
C GLY A 834 44.13 17.05 5.31
N GLY A 835 45.12 17.80 5.81
CA GLY A 835 46.34 17.16 6.30
C GLY A 835 46.04 16.41 7.60
#